data_AF-E6X2A6-F1
#
_entry.id   AF-E6X2A6-F1
#
_cell.length_a   1.000
_cell.length_b   1.000
_cell.length_c   1.000
_cell.angle_alpha   90.00
_cell.angle_beta   90.00
_cell.angle_gamma   90.00
#
_symmetry.space_group_name_H-M   'P 1'
#
loop_
_entity.id
_entity.type
_entity.pdbx_description
1 polymer ?
#
loop_
_entity_poly.entity_id
_entity_poly.type
_entity_poly.pdbx_seq_one_letter_code
_entity_poly.pdbx_strand_id
1 'polypeptide(L)'
;MKTLLSLRGFAPFLLVLVFNAMTDIAHKITIQNVLIKSYSGDTLLILSALVNALILLPFILFFSPSGWLSDRFDKSRIVRGMALAGFFLAVAATLSYYQGWFVAAFGMTLLLAVQSALYSPAKYALIRHLAGTERLAAANALVQALTIAAILVSGLLFSWVFEGLYDGSRASGNVLRSVAPLGWGLILMSGMEYLFARRIPSTGEANRELFELGRYLRLEYLRRNLSTLKSDRNIWLSIVGLAVFWGLSQLIIAAFPTHYKLLTGDDNTVMIQGLLALSAVGIVLGSLVAGRFSRLHIELGLVPLGAFGLFASLTLLAASATPFWMGVATLAFGFFGGLAIVPLNATVQFLAPLEKLGVILAGSNFVQNLAMLAALLGTILMVWTGFSTLGILHTSAWLTLAAAVYALLQLPQLGARLLLLPLLRTRYRLSVEGLEHLPPKGGVLLLGNHISWIDWLILQVASPRTIKFVMEKRIYEQWYLRWFLRWFDMIPISGSASKGAIEAIRRRLDAGEVVALFPEGRISYNGQLNEFKRGFEKVMEACDVPIVPFYLHGLWGSTFSRANPRYRLVSRHGARRELGVWFGAPLPSDARADRVKQAVRSLSFRAWDQTIDRQEPLHLQWLRRCKEHPFERAVADASGTDLNRVQLLTAVLLFIKALKPALKDQKNVGVLLPSSAAGSIVNLALMALGKRPVNLNYTLSAEAMEAAVDRAGLQTVISSEQFLKKLSAKGFDPAALLGERLLMAETVGKGFDTRSKALAMARALLLPASWIRALYFEPVTLEETATILFSSGSEGTPKGIELSHRNLLGNIKQVSAMLNFSDDDLILGSLPIFHSFGLTVTTLLPLCEGIPVAAVPDPTDALSVGKMAARYGATILFGTSTFFRLYARNRKLHPLMFASIRMGVAGAEKLKPEIKEAFRAKFGVELYEGYGTTETSPVISVNMPDRLDPDTFRVIQGNRPGTVGQPLPGTLIRISDPESLEELPTGEDGLIMVAGVQVMKGYLRDPEKTAEVIAEIDGVRYYKTGDKGHLDEDGFITIVDRYSRFAKIGGEMISLGAVEEKLAALLGEGIELAAVALPDEKKGERIVLLYSGEIAPEELIERIKTSDLPPIMRPDSVYQVETLPKLASGKADFKGARRLAEQLQS
;
A
#
# COMPACT_ATOMS: atom_id res chain seq x y z
N MET A 1 2.52 20.22 -0.14
CA MET A 1 2.59 21.67 -0.45
C MET A 1 1.85 21.98 -1.75
N LYS A 2 2.21 21.43 -2.93
CA LYS A 2 1.43 21.61 -4.18
C LYS A 2 -0.07 21.29 -4.01
N THR A 3 -0.40 20.23 -3.28
CA THR A 3 -1.77 19.81 -2.98
C THR A 3 -2.54 20.70 -1.99
N LEU A 4 -1.85 21.56 -1.22
CA LEU A 4 -2.52 22.52 -0.31
C LEU A 4 -2.85 23.82 -1.03
N LEU A 5 -1.95 24.26 -1.92
CA LEU A 5 -2.17 25.46 -2.74
C LEU A 5 -3.29 25.28 -3.78
N SER A 6 -3.62 24.03 -4.13
CA SER A 6 -4.76 23.72 -4.99
C SER A 6 -6.11 23.77 -4.25
N LEU A 7 -6.13 23.91 -2.92
CA LEU A 7 -7.38 24.02 -2.16
C LEU A 7 -7.98 25.42 -2.31
N ARG A 8 -9.29 25.47 -2.61
CA ARG A 8 -10.02 26.73 -2.82
C ARG A 8 -9.96 27.61 -1.57
N GLY A 9 -9.44 28.83 -1.71
CA GLY A 9 -9.36 29.82 -0.61
C GLY A 9 -8.13 29.70 0.29
N PHE A 10 -7.33 28.64 0.18
CA PHE A 10 -6.15 28.45 1.05
C PHE A 10 -4.99 29.39 0.69
N ALA A 11 -4.69 29.60 -0.60
CA ALA A 11 -3.65 30.53 -1.01
C ALA A 11 -3.95 32.01 -0.63
N PRO A 12 -5.17 32.55 -0.85
CA PRO A 12 -5.54 33.86 -0.30
C PRO A 12 -5.40 33.95 1.21
N PHE A 13 -5.77 32.90 1.95
CA PHE A 13 -5.60 32.83 3.41
C PHE A 13 -4.12 32.95 3.84
N LEU A 14 -3.20 32.30 3.13
CA LEU A 14 -1.76 32.44 3.42
C LEU A 14 -1.26 33.88 3.21
N LEU A 15 -1.74 34.57 2.17
CA LEU A 15 -1.37 35.97 1.93
C LEU A 15 -1.91 36.90 3.01
N VAL A 16 -3.14 36.67 3.47
CA VAL A 16 -3.74 37.39 4.60
C VAL A 16 -2.87 37.25 5.85
N LEU A 17 -2.41 36.04 6.17
CA LEU A 17 -1.51 35.78 7.30
C LEU A 17 -0.17 36.53 7.18
N VAL A 18 0.41 36.57 5.99
CA VAL A 18 1.68 37.26 5.72
C VAL A 18 1.51 38.76 5.92
N PHE A 19 0.54 39.38 5.25
CA PHE A 19 0.35 40.84 5.33
C PHE A 19 -0.05 41.31 6.73
N ASN A 20 -0.86 40.54 7.45
CA ASN A 20 -1.18 40.82 8.85
C ASN A 20 0.10 40.85 9.72
N ALA A 21 0.90 39.79 9.64
CA ALA A 21 2.15 39.69 10.41
C ALA A 21 3.17 40.78 10.02
N MET A 22 3.26 41.12 8.74
CA MET A 22 4.15 42.20 8.28
C MET A 22 3.71 43.56 8.83
N THR A 23 2.42 43.87 8.81
CA THR A 23 1.87 45.17 9.27
C THR A 23 2.10 45.38 10.75
N ASP A 24 1.80 44.37 11.57
CA ASP A 24 1.98 44.41 13.03
C ASP A 24 3.44 44.68 13.41
N ILE A 25 4.37 43.98 12.77
CA ILE A 25 5.81 44.12 13.03
C ILE A 25 6.36 45.43 12.46
N ALA A 26 5.92 45.86 11.29
CA ALA A 26 6.37 47.09 10.67
C ALA A 26 6.11 48.31 11.56
N HIS A 27 4.90 48.42 12.12
CA HIS A 27 4.56 49.48 13.07
C HIS A 27 5.40 49.38 14.35
N LYS A 28 5.47 48.18 14.94
CA LYS A 28 6.27 47.93 16.16
C LYS A 28 7.71 48.37 15.99
N ILE A 29 8.37 47.91 14.93
CA ILE A 29 9.79 48.17 14.67
C ILE A 29 10.03 49.65 14.41
N THR A 30 9.11 50.31 13.70
CA THR A 30 9.19 51.77 13.50
C THR A 30 9.16 52.50 14.85
N ILE A 31 8.19 52.21 15.73
CA ILE A 31 8.12 52.84 17.07
C ILE A 31 9.32 52.48 17.93
N GLN A 32 9.79 51.23 17.88
CA GLN A 32 10.95 50.77 18.63
C GLN A 32 12.23 51.49 18.18
N ASN A 33 12.42 51.71 16.88
CA ASN A 33 13.55 52.47 16.37
C ASN A 33 13.47 53.95 16.74
N VAL A 34 12.27 54.56 16.72
CA VAL A 34 12.07 55.93 17.24
C VAL A 34 12.47 56.01 18.71
N LEU A 35 12.07 55.05 19.55
CA LEU A 35 12.46 55.01 20.96
C LEU A 35 13.98 54.96 21.14
N ILE A 36 14.66 54.07 20.40
CA ILE A 36 16.11 53.89 20.48
C ILE A 36 16.87 55.17 20.10
N LYS A 37 16.39 55.93 19.10
CA LYS A 37 17.05 57.16 18.65
C LYS A 37 16.71 58.38 19.54
N SER A 38 15.58 58.35 20.23
CA SER A 38 15.07 59.50 21.00
C SER A 38 15.30 59.44 22.51
N TYR A 39 15.53 58.25 23.08
CA TYR A 39 15.66 58.07 24.53
C TYR A 39 16.90 57.23 24.88
N SER A 40 17.45 57.42 26.07
CA SER A 40 18.60 56.67 26.60
C SER A 40 18.41 56.32 28.07
N GLY A 41 19.26 55.44 28.61
CA GLY A 41 19.23 55.02 30.02
C GLY A 41 17.95 54.27 30.42
N ASP A 42 17.52 54.44 31.67
CA ASP A 42 16.39 53.71 32.26
C ASP A 42 15.06 53.99 31.54
N THR A 43 14.88 55.20 31.00
CA THR A 43 13.67 55.57 30.25
C THR A 43 13.50 54.73 28.98
N LEU A 44 14.59 54.46 28.24
CA LEU A 44 14.56 53.60 27.06
C LEU A 44 14.23 52.15 27.44
N LEU A 45 14.78 51.65 28.54
CA LEU A 45 14.51 50.32 29.06
C LEU A 45 13.03 50.15 29.41
N ILE A 46 12.47 51.10 30.15
CA ILE A 46 11.06 51.09 30.57
C ILE A 46 10.13 51.19 29.35
N LEU A 47 10.38 52.13 28.43
CA LEU A 47 9.55 52.30 27.23
C LEU A 47 9.64 51.08 26.30
N SER A 48 10.81 50.45 26.17
CA SER A 48 10.98 49.22 25.38
C SER A 48 10.28 48.02 26.02
N ALA A 49 10.33 47.90 27.35
CA ALA A 49 9.56 46.90 28.08
C ALA A 49 8.05 47.13 27.93
N LEU A 50 7.61 48.40 27.98
CA LEU A 50 6.22 48.80 27.81
C LEU A 50 5.70 48.47 26.40
N VAL A 51 6.47 48.74 25.34
CA VAL A 51 6.09 48.33 23.96
C VAL A 51 5.86 46.82 23.88
N ASN A 52 6.75 46.01 24.46
CA ASN A 52 6.57 44.56 24.47
C ASN A 52 5.34 44.14 25.30
N ALA A 53 5.08 44.78 26.44
CA ALA A 53 3.90 44.50 27.25
C ALA A 53 2.59 44.89 26.54
N LEU A 54 2.55 46.03 25.85
CA LEU A 54 1.38 46.51 25.10
C LEU A 54 0.96 45.57 23.97
N ILE A 55 1.90 44.76 23.45
CA ILE A 55 1.61 43.75 22.43
C ILE A 55 1.01 42.48 23.03
N LEU A 56 1.44 42.09 24.23
CA LEU A 56 1.00 40.84 24.89
C LEU A 56 -0.31 41.00 25.66
N LEU A 57 -0.51 42.16 26.31
CA LEU A 57 -1.65 42.42 27.18
C LEU A 57 -3.01 42.24 26.50
N PRO A 58 -3.24 42.68 25.24
CA PRO A 58 -4.52 42.48 24.59
C PRO A 58 -4.92 41.01 24.43
N PHE A 59 -3.97 40.10 24.19
CA PHE A 59 -4.25 38.66 24.10
C PHE A 59 -4.67 38.06 25.45
N ILE A 60 -4.25 38.67 26.55
CA ILE A 60 -4.64 38.27 27.91
C ILE A 60 -6.02 38.82 28.24
N LEU A 61 -6.24 40.12 28.00
CA LEU A 61 -7.49 40.82 28.32
C LEU A 61 -8.64 40.32 27.44
N PHE A 62 -8.46 40.26 26.12
CA PHE A 62 -9.53 39.91 25.18
C PHE A 62 -9.70 38.40 24.96
N PHE A 63 -9.17 37.53 25.83
CA PHE A 63 -9.34 36.08 25.73
C PHE A 63 -10.82 35.66 25.59
N SER A 64 -11.66 36.06 26.54
CA SER A 64 -13.07 35.63 26.53
C SER A 64 -13.88 36.27 25.38
N PRO A 65 -13.76 37.58 25.09
CA PRO A 65 -14.41 38.20 23.93
C PRO A 65 -13.99 37.62 22.59
N SER A 66 -12.69 37.37 22.38
CA SER A 66 -12.17 36.86 21.09
C SER A 66 -12.59 35.42 20.82
N GLY A 67 -12.55 34.56 21.84
CA GLY A 67 -13.04 33.18 21.74
C GLY A 67 -14.53 33.12 21.41
N TRP A 68 -15.33 33.92 22.12
CA TRP A 68 -16.76 34.05 21.85
C TRP A 68 -17.04 34.57 20.44
N LEU A 69 -16.34 35.62 20.00
CA LEU A 69 -16.53 36.19 18.66
C LEU A 69 -16.28 35.13 17.58
N SER A 70 -15.20 34.36 17.73
CA SER A 70 -14.80 33.28 16.82
C SER A 70 -15.78 32.11 16.76
N ASP A 71 -16.40 31.74 17.89
CA ASP A 71 -17.39 30.65 17.92
C ASP A 71 -18.79 31.12 17.50
N ARG A 72 -19.12 32.39 17.75
CA ARG A 72 -20.40 33.00 17.39
C ARG A 72 -20.53 33.37 15.92
N PHE A 73 -19.51 33.93 15.29
CA PHE A 73 -19.64 34.43 13.92
C PHE A 73 -18.88 33.57 12.91
N ASP A 74 -19.25 33.68 11.64
CA ASP A 74 -18.49 33.06 10.55
C ASP A 74 -17.05 33.58 10.56
N LYS A 75 -16.09 32.65 10.52
CA LYS A 75 -14.67 32.94 10.76
C LYS A 75 -14.13 33.88 9.69
N SER A 76 -14.61 33.73 8.45
CA SER A 76 -14.23 34.57 7.32
C SER A 76 -14.80 35.99 7.44
N ARG A 77 -15.99 36.17 8.04
CA ARG A 77 -16.52 37.52 8.33
C ARG A 77 -15.69 38.26 9.37
N ILE A 78 -15.28 37.57 10.44
CA ILE A 78 -14.41 38.15 11.48
C ILE A 78 -13.08 38.56 10.86
N VAL A 79 -12.47 37.68 10.06
CA VAL A 79 -11.20 37.96 9.39
C VAL A 79 -11.29 39.18 8.48
N ARG A 80 -12.36 39.31 7.67
CA ARG A 80 -12.58 40.49 6.82
C ARG A 80 -12.78 41.77 7.62
N GLY A 81 -13.60 41.71 8.69
CA GLY A 81 -13.88 42.87 9.53
C GLY A 81 -12.65 43.37 10.28
N MET A 82 -11.85 42.45 10.83
CA MET A 82 -10.61 42.80 11.52
C MET A 82 -9.52 43.27 10.55
N ALA A 83 -9.43 42.73 9.32
CA ALA A 83 -8.50 43.25 8.31
C ALA A 83 -8.87 44.68 7.89
N LEU A 84 -10.17 44.98 7.76
CA LEU A 84 -10.65 46.35 7.49
C LEU A 84 -10.33 47.30 8.66
N ALA A 85 -10.54 46.86 9.90
CA ALA A 85 -10.16 47.64 11.08
C ALA A 85 -8.64 47.91 11.12
N GLY A 86 -7.81 46.91 10.79
CA GLY A 86 -6.36 47.05 10.66
C GLY A 86 -5.95 48.09 9.63
N PHE A 87 -6.64 48.15 8.48
CA PHE A 87 -6.40 49.20 7.47
C PHE A 87 -6.64 50.61 8.00
N PHE A 88 -7.76 50.84 8.70
CA PHE A 88 -8.03 52.16 9.29
C PHE A 88 -7.04 52.52 10.41
N LEU A 89 -6.61 51.54 11.21
CA LEU A 89 -5.54 51.75 12.21
C LEU A 89 -4.20 52.10 11.55
N ALA A 90 -3.85 51.47 10.42
CA ALA A 90 -2.66 51.81 9.65
C ALA A 90 -2.72 53.23 9.05
N VAL A 91 -3.90 53.68 8.61
CA VAL A 91 -4.12 55.07 8.18
C VAL A 91 -3.93 56.04 9.35
N ALA A 92 -4.49 55.74 10.52
CA ALA A 92 -4.35 56.56 11.71
C ALA A 92 -2.89 56.62 12.23
N ALA A 93 -2.16 55.50 12.18
CA ALA A 93 -0.74 55.45 12.49
C ALA A 93 0.07 56.32 11.53
N THR A 94 -0.16 56.18 10.22
CA THR A 94 0.50 56.99 9.18
C THR A 94 0.22 58.49 9.37
N LEU A 95 -1.01 58.88 9.66
CA LEU A 95 -1.35 60.27 9.96
C LEU A 95 -0.59 60.79 11.18
N SER A 96 -0.50 59.98 12.23
CA SER A 96 0.26 60.30 13.43
C SER A 96 1.75 60.51 13.11
N TYR A 97 2.29 59.76 12.14
CA TYR A 97 3.69 59.91 11.72
C TYR A 97 3.94 61.27 11.07
N TYR A 98 3.11 61.65 10.10
CA TYR A 98 3.22 62.95 9.42
C TYR A 98 3.03 64.14 10.37
N GLN A 99 2.18 64.01 11.39
CA GLN A 99 1.97 65.07 12.37
C GLN A 99 3.05 65.11 13.47
N GLY A 100 3.88 64.07 13.59
CA GLY A 100 4.88 63.93 14.66
C GLY A 100 4.25 63.62 16.02
N TRP A 101 3.03 63.07 16.06
CA TRP A 101 2.30 62.73 17.28
C TRP A 101 2.79 61.40 17.85
N PHE A 102 3.98 61.41 18.46
CA PHE A 102 4.60 60.21 19.00
C PHE A 102 3.72 59.44 19.98
N VAL A 103 3.05 60.11 20.92
CA VAL A 103 2.16 59.44 21.89
C VAL A 103 0.98 58.74 21.21
N ALA A 104 0.39 59.36 20.19
CA ALA A 104 -0.70 58.75 19.42
C ALA A 104 -0.20 57.53 18.63
N ALA A 105 0.96 57.65 17.96
CA ALA A 105 1.60 56.56 17.24
C ALA A 105 2.03 55.40 18.17
N PHE A 106 2.51 55.72 19.37
CA PHE A 106 2.82 54.76 20.42
C PHE A 106 1.56 54.02 20.88
N GLY A 107 0.45 54.75 21.11
CA GLY A 107 -0.86 54.19 21.44
C GLY A 107 -1.46 53.28 20.35
N MET A 108 -1.16 53.54 19.07
CA MET A 108 -1.57 52.65 17.97
C MET A 108 -0.99 51.24 18.10
N THR A 109 0.15 51.07 18.79
CA THR A 109 0.71 49.75 19.11
C THR A 109 -0.27 48.89 19.91
N LEU A 110 -0.97 49.50 20.89
CA LEU A 110 -1.97 48.81 21.69
C LEU A 110 -3.22 48.49 20.86
N LEU A 111 -3.69 49.44 20.04
CA LEU A 111 -4.90 49.26 19.24
C LEU A 111 -4.72 48.20 18.14
N LEU A 112 -3.56 48.16 17.48
CA LEU A 112 -3.21 47.10 16.54
C LEU A 112 -3.10 45.75 17.26
N ALA A 113 -2.52 45.69 18.45
CA ALA A 113 -2.46 44.47 19.24
C ALA A 113 -3.86 43.99 19.70
N VAL A 114 -4.81 44.89 20.00
CA VAL A 114 -6.23 44.54 20.26
C VAL A 114 -6.88 43.94 19.02
N GLN A 115 -6.67 44.53 17.85
CA GLN A 115 -7.16 43.99 16.58
C GLN A 115 -6.61 42.58 16.36
N SER A 116 -5.30 42.37 16.53
CA SER A 116 -4.67 41.05 16.38
C SER A 116 -5.13 40.02 17.42
N ALA A 117 -5.44 40.44 18.65
CA ALA A 117 -6.00 39.58 19.69
C ALA A 117 -7.41 39.07 19.33
N LEU A 118 -8.29 39.94 18.82
CA LEU A 118 -9.64 39.58 18.38
C LEU A 118 -9.63 38.74 17.10
N TYR A 119 -8.65 38.96 16.24
CA TYR A 119 -8.48 38.29 14.97
C TYR A 119 -7.94 36.86 15.06
N SER A 120 -6.99 36.63 15.98
CA SER A 120 -6.17 35.42 16.05
C SER A 120 -6.98 34.10 16.16
N PRO A 121 -8.00 33.96 17.02
CA PRO A 121 -8.74 32.69 17.14
C PRO A 121 -9.45 32.29 15.84
N ALA A 122 -10.09 33.24 15.16
CA ALA A 122 -10.78 33.00 13.88
C ALA A 122 -9.78 32.62 12.78
N LYS A 123 -8.64 33.32 12.74
CA LYS A 123 -7.53 33.08 11.81
C LYS A 123 -6.98 31.65 11.92
N TYR A 124 -6.72 31.15 13.14
CA TYR A 124 -6.21 29.80 13.33
C TYR A 124 -7.31 28.73 13.14
N ALA A 125 -8.58 29.03 13.44
CA ALA A 125 -9.70 28.12 13.19
C ALA A 125 -9.88 27.83 11.68
N LEU A 126 -9.63 28.81 10.81
CA LEU A 126 -9.72 28.64 9.34
C LEU A 126 -8.77 27.56 8.80
N ILE A 127 -7.64 27.29 9.47
CA ILE A 127 -6.69 26.26 9.03
C ILE A 127 -7.39 24.91 8.95
N ARG A 128 -8.16 24.54 9.99
CA ARG A 128 -8.88 23.27 10.03
C ARG A 128 -10.02 23.22 9.01
N HIS A 129 -10.76 24.31 8.84
CA HIS A 129 -11.85 24.38 7.86
C HIS A 129 -11.39 24.29 6.41
N LEU A 130 -10.24 24.91 6.07
CA LEU A 130 -9.74 24.94 4.70
C LEU A 130 -8.88 23.70 4.34
N ALA A 131 -8.06 23.21 5.28
CA ALA A 131 -7.12 22.12 5.01
C ALA A 131 -7.67 20.72 5.34
N GLY A 132 -8.76 20.63 6.10
CA GLY A 132 -9.29 19.38 6.63
C GLY A 132 -8.43 18.80 7.77
N THR A 133 -8.89 17.69 8.36
CA THR A 133 -8.20 17.00 9.46
C THR A 133 -6.95 16.27 8.99
N GLU A 134 -6.95 15.72 7.78
CA GLU A 134 -5.84 14.92 7.23
C GLU A 134 -4.55 15.73 7.03
N ARG A 135 -4.66 16.98 6.58
CA ARG A 135 -3.51 17.83 6.20
C ARG A 135 -3.20 18.91 7.23
N LEU A 136 -3.79 18.80 8.41
CA LEU A 136 -3.79 19.84 9.44
C LEU A 136 -2.37 20.21 9.90
N ALA A 137 -1.50 19.22 10.11
CA ALA A 137 -0.12 19.47 10.52
C ALA A 137 0.71 20.13 9.41
N ALA A 138 0.54 19.71 8.15
CA ALA A 138 1.21 20.34 7.00
C ALA A 138 0.72 21.77 6.75
N ALA A 139 -0.55 22.05 7.00
CA ALA A 139 -1.10 23.40 6.94
C ALA A 139 -0.55 24.29 8.06
N ASN A 140 -0.53 23.81 9.30
CA ASN A 140 0.08 24.52 10.44
C ASN A 140 1.57 24.80 10.22
N ALA A 141 2.32 23.84 9.66
CA ALA A 141 3.73 24.02 9.30
C ALA A 141 3.95 25.17 8.31
N LEU A 142 3.13 25.24 7.26
CA LEU A 142 3.23 26.28 6.24
C LEU A 142 2.83 27.65 6.78
N VAL A 143 1.74 27.71 7.55
CA VAL A 143 1.30 28.93 8.23
C VAL A 143 2.40 29.46 9.15
N GLN A 144 2.96 28.60 10.01
CA GLN A 144 4.03 28.99 10.93
C GLN A 144 5.28 29.49 10.19
N ALA A 145 5.73 28.75 9.18
CA ALA A 145 6.90 29.12 8.38
C ALA A 145 6.72 30.47 7.68
N LEU A 146 5.56 30.71 7.05
CA LEU A 146 5.30 31.96 6.34
C LEU A 146 5.14 33.15 7.29
N THR A 147 4.44 32.98 8.42
CA THR A 147 4.30 34.04 9.41
C THR A 147 5.65 34.45 10.00
N ILE A 148 6.53 33.49 10.34
CA ILE A 148 7.86 33.82 10.87
C ILE A 148 8.76 34.45 9.81
N ALA A 149 8.71 33.97 8.56
CA ALA A 149 9.43 34.60 7.46
C ALA A 149 8.94 36.05 7.22
N ALA A 150 7.62 36.28 7.29
CA ALA A 150 7.02 37.60 7.16
C ALA A 150 7.47 38.56 8.28
N ILE A 151 7.51 38.09 9.53
CA ILE A 151 8.03 38.85 10.68
C ILE A 151 9.49 39.26 10.45
N LEU A 152 10.34 38.32 10.02
CA LEU A 152 11.75 38.59 9.75
C LEU A 152 11.95 39.61 8.63
N VAL A 153 11.31 39.38 7.47
CA VAL A 153 11.43 40.24 6.29
C VAL A 153 10.91 41.64 6.60
N SER A 154 9.75 41.76 7.26
CA SER A 154 9.17 43.05 7.64
C SER A 154 10.08 43.81 8.60
N GLY A 155 10.57 43.15 9.67
CA GLY A 155 11.44 43.80 10.64
C GLY A 155 12.76 44.30 10.06
N LEU A 156 13.39 43.53 9.18
CA LEU A 156 14.61 43.95 8.48
C LEU A 156 14.33 45.09 7.48
N LEU A 157 13.29 44.96 6.66
CA LEU A 157 12.93 45.95 5.65
C LEU A 157 12.61 47.30 6.29
N PHE A 158 11.77 47.32 7.32
CA PHE A 158 11.38 48.57 7.97
C PHE A 158 12.53 49.20 8.76
N SER A 159 13.40 48.42 9.39
CA SER A 159 14.61 48.96 10.02
C SER A 159 15.59 49.55 8.99
N TRP A 160 15.78 48.88 7.85
CA TRP A 160 16.66 49.37 6.80
C TRP A 160 16.16 50.68 6.17
N VAL A 161 14.86 50.73 5.81
CA VAL A 161 14.26 51.95 5.26
C VAL A 161 14.19 53.06 6.32
N PHE A 162 13.97 52.73 7.59
CA PHE A 162 14.04 53.69 8.69
C PHE A 162 15.39 54.40 8.75
N GLU A 163 16.51 53.66 8.73
CA GLU A 163 17.86 54.27 8.78
C GLU A 163 18.15 55.13 7.56
N GLY A 164 17.60 54.80 6.38
CA GLY A 164 17.76 55.60 5.16
C GLY A 164 16.95 56.91 5.15
N LEU A 165 15.87 56.98 5.93
CA LEU A 165 14.99 58.15 6.04
C LEU A 165 15.28 59.01 7.28
N TYR A 166 16.06 58.49 8.22
CA TYR A 166 16.39 59.16 9.47
C TYR A 166 17.27 60.39 9.22
N ASP A 167 16.87 61.53 9.78
CA ASP A 167 17.46 62.85 9.55
C ASP A 167 18.46 63.29 10.63
N GLY A 168 18.79 62.42 11.59
CA GLY A 168 19.72 62.72 12.70
C GLY A 168 19.09 63.41 13.91
N SER A 169 17.78 63.69 13.90
CA SER A 169 17.08 64.33 15.03
C SER A 169 17.00 63.43 16.27
N ARG A 170 17.00 64.01 17.48
CA ARG A 170 16.77 63.27 18.74
C ARG A 170 15.38 63.43 19.31
N ALA A 171 14.61 64.44 18.89
CA ALA A 171 13.25 64.65 19.39
C ALA A 171 12.28 63.66 18.74
N SER A 172 11.56 62.86 19.53
CA SER A 172 10.72 61.76 19.04
C SER A 172 9.68 62.16 18.00
N GLY A 173 9.10 63.37 18.11
CA GLY A 173 8.18 63.90 17.10
C GLY A 173 8.85 64.21 15.75
N ASN A 174 10.09 64.70 15.75
CA ASN A 174 10.84 65.01 14.54
C ASN A 174 11.38 63.74 13.87
N VAL A 175 11.89 62.79 14.67
CA VAL A 175 12.28 61.45 14.19
C VAL A 175 11.09 60.74 13.54
N LEU A 176 9.90 60.86 14.13
CA LEU A 176 8.71 60.24 13.57
C LEU A 176 8.27 60.89 12.24
N ARG A 177 8.45 62.21 12.09
CA ARG A 177 8.16 62.92 10.83
C ARG A 177 9.13 62.55 9.71
N SER A 178 10.43 62.41 10.00
CA SER A 178 11.41 62.04 8.99
C SER A 178 11.16 60.65 8.42
N VAL A 179 10.63 59.73 9.23
CA VAL A 179 10.28 58.37 8.79
C VAL A 179 8.81 58.17 8.39
N ALA A 180 8.02 59.25 8.30
CA ALA A 180 6.61 59.19 7.92
C ALA A 180 6.31 58.43 6.61
N PRO A 181 7.17 58.43 5.57
CA PRO A 181 6.95 57.62 4.37
C PRO A 181 6.76 56.10 4.63
N LEU A 182 7.30 55.56 5.73
CA LEU A 182 7.07 54.17 6.13
C LEU A 182 5.59 53.83 6.35
N GLY A 183 4.78 54.83 6.73
CA GLY A 183 3.34 54.65 6.94
C GLY A 183 2.59 54.21 5.68
N TRP A 184 3.03 54.63 4.49
CA TRP A 184 2.46 54.15 3.23
C TRP A 184 2.64 52.65 3.02
N GLY A 185 3.76 52.09 3.52
CA GLY A 185 3.97 50.65 3.57
C GLY A 185 2.93 49.94 4.43
N LEU A 186 2.59 50.50 5.60
CA LEU A 186 1.56 49.96 6.50
C LEU A 186 0.18 49.96 5.83
N ILE A 187 -0.19 51.05 5.15
CA ILE A 187 -1.47 51.17 4.44
C ILE A 187 -1.52 50.17 3.27
N LEU A 188 -0.45 50.03 2.50
CA LEU A 188 -0.39 49.09 1.39
C LEU A 188 -0.55 47.65 1.86
N MET A 189 0.20 47.24 2.89
CA MET A 189 0.15 45.87 3.41
C MET A 189 -1.21 45.54 4.04
N SER A 190 -1.78 46.41 4.88
CA SER A 190 -3.12 46.22 5.45
C SER A 190 -4.24 46.27 4.39
N GLY A 191 -4.07 47.08 3.34
CA GLY A 191 -4.98 47.11 2.20
C GLY A 191 -4.94 45.79 1.41
N MET A 192 -3.75 45.25 1.15
CA MET A 192 -3.60 43.93 0.54
C MET A 192 -4.20 42.82 1.40
N GLU A 193 -3.99 42.85 2.73
CA GLU A 193 -4.62 41.92 3.66
C GLU A 193 -6.15 41.91 3.47
N TYR A 194 -6.79 43.09 3.49
CA TYR A 194 -8.23 43.20 3.31
C TYR A 194 -8.71 42.67 1.96
N LEU A 195 -8.00 42.98 0.86
CA LEU A 195 -8.36 42.50 -0.48
C LEU A 195 -8.30 40.97 -0.58
N PHE A 196 -7.28 40.33 0.01
CA PHE A 196 -7.18 38.87 0.03
C PHE A 196 -8.18 38.22 0.99
N ALA A 197 -8.52 38.87 2.12
CA ALA A 197 -9.52 38.38 3.07
C ALA A 197 -10.91 38.22 2.43
N ARG A 198 -11.24 39.05 1.43
CA ARG A 198 -12.50 38.94 0.66
C ARG A 198 -12.58 37.66 -0.17
N ARG A 199 -11.44 37.04 -0.52
CA ARG A 199 -11.38 35.82 -1.34
C ARG A 199 -11.47 34.52 -0.52
N ILE A 200 -11.53 34.61 0.82
CA ILE A 200 -11.69 33.44 1.70
C ILE A 200 -13.17 32.99 1.68
N PRO A 201 -13.48 31.70 1.44
CA PRO A 201 -14.85 31.18 1.41
C PRO A 201 -15.53 31.21 2.79
N SER A 202 -16.87 31.20 2.81
CA SER A 202 -17.65 31.12 4.05
C SER A 202 -17.54 29.73 4.68
N THR A 203 -17.55 29.65 6.02
CA THR A 203 -17.32 28.42 6.79
C THR A 203 -18.57 27.80 7.44
N GLY A 204 -19.71 28.50 7.53
CA GLY A 204 -20.97 27.95 8.06
C GLY A 204 -21.18 28.18 9.56
N GLU A 205 -22.32 27.69 10.09
CA GLU A 205 -23.12 28.26 11.21
C GLU A 205 -22.46 28.55 12.56
N ALA A 206 -23.17 29.45 13.26
CA ALA A 206 -22.86 30.26 14.42
C ALA A 206 -23.47 29.70 15.72
N ASN A 207 -22.70 29.73 16.82
CA ASN A 207 -23.25 29.48 18.15
C ASN A 207 -24.19 30.62 18.59
N ARG A 208 -25.27 30.31 19.33
CA ARG A 208 -26.33 31.27 19.74
C ARG A 208 -26.11 31.94 21.10
N GLU A 209 -25.04 31.61 21.84
CA GLU A 209 -24.77 32.24 23.14
C GLU A 209 -24.55 33.77 23.04
N LEU A 210 -25.25 34.53 23.88
CA LEU A 210 -25.07 35.98 24.04
C LEU A 210 -23.89 36.28 24.99
N PHE A 211 -23.16 37.35 24.72
CA PHE A 211 -22.06 37.81 25.58
C PHE A 211 -22.54 38.87 26.57
N GLU A 212 -22.38 38.61 27.86
CA GLU A 212 -22.80 39.52 28.94
C GLU A 212 -21.59 40.21 29.58
N LEU A 213 -21.50 41.54 29.45
CA LEU A 213 -20.37 42.32 29.96
C LEU A 213 -20.20 42.19 31.49
N GLY A 214 -21.30 42.08 32.24
CA GLY A 214 -21.27 41.90 33.69
C GLY A 214 -20.56 40.61 34.12
N ARG A 215 -20.77 39.50 33.42
CA ARG A 215 -20.11 38.21 33.69
C ARG A 215 -18.62 38.23 33.34
N TYR A 216 -18.25 39.01 32.33
CA TYR A 216 -16.86 39.22 31.96
C TYR A 216 -16.08 39.98 33.04
N LEU A 217 -16.64 41.09 33.55
CA LEU A 217 -16.03 41.87 34.63
C LEU A 217 -15.91 41.07 35.95
N ARG A 218 -16.83 40.14 36.22
CA ARG A 218 -16.77 39.22 37.38
C ARG A 218 -15.87 37.98 37.16
N LEU A 219 -15.14 37.91 36.04
CA LEU A 219 -14.24 36.80 35.68
C LEU A 219 -14.92 35.42 35.55
N GLU A 220 -16.24 35.37 35.39
CA GLU A 220 -16.98 34.11 35.25
C GLU A 220 -16.62 33.39 33.93
N TYR A 221 -16.56 34.13 32.83
CA TYR A 221 -16.14 33.59 31.53
C TYR A 221 -14.70 33.03 31.58
N LEU A 222 -13.79 33.70 32.28
CA LEU A 222 -12.42 33.24 32.44
C LEU A 222 -12.38 31.86 33.13
N ARG A 223 -13.12 31.69 34.24
CA ARG A 223 -13.21 30.41 34.96
C ARG A 223 -13.82 29.30 34.09
N ARG A 224 -14.93 29.59 33.40
CA ARG A 224 -15.62 28.63 32.50
C ARG A 224 -14.72 28.19 31.34
N ASN A 225 -14.06 29.15 30.70
CA ASN A 225 -13.21 28.87 29.55
C ASN A 225 -11.93 28.13 29.97
N LEU A 226 -11.33 28.45 31.12
CA LEU A 226 -10.21 27.69 31.72
C LEU A 226 -10.60 26.24 32.05
N SER A 227 -11.81 26.02 32.57
CA SER A 227 -12.32 24.66 32.78
C SER A 227 -12.46 23.89 31.47
N THR A 228 -12.90 24.57 30.39
CA THR A 228 -13.02 23.95 29.06
C THR A 228 -11.66 23.53 28.52
N LEU A 229 -10.63 24.35 28.67
CA LEU A 229 -9.25 24.05 28.26
C LEU A 229 -8.67 22.84 28.99
N LYS A 230 -9.04 22.65 30.27
CA LYS A 230 -8.56 21.55 31.12
C LYS A 230 -9.39 20.27 31.02
N SER A 231 -10.52 20.30 30.31
CA SER A 231 -11.42 19.14 30.17
C SER A 231 -10.78 17.99 29.38
N ASP A 232 -9.93 18.30 28.41
CA ASP A 232 -9.14 17.33 27.66
C ASP A 232 -7.66 17.48 28.04
N ARG A 233 -7.09 16.42 28.63
CA ARG A 233 -5.71 16.39 29.10
C ARG A 233 -4.70 16.63 27.97
N ASN A 234 -4.97 16.13 26.76
CA ASN A 234 -4.06 16.25 25.62
C ASN A 234 -4.08 17.68 25.05
N ILE A 235 -5.25 18.32 25.03
CA ILE A 235 -5.37 19.76 24.70
C ILE A 235 -4.56 20.58 25.71
N TRP A 236 -4.79 20.36 27.01
CA TRP A 236 -4.10 21.11 28.06
C TRP A 236 -2.57 20.96 27.99
N LEU A 237 -2.07 19.72 27.89
CA LEU A 237 -0.64 19.45 27.77
C LEU A 237 -0.03 20.10 26.53
N SER A 238 -0.78 20.13 25.41
CA SER A 238 -0.29 20.76 24.19
C SER A 238 -0.17 22.28 24.33
N ILE A 239 -1.13 22.91 25.02
CA ILE A 239 -1.11 24.34 25.33
C ILE A 239 0.04 24.69 26.27
N VAL A 240 0.27 23.87 27.30
CA VAL A 240 1.42 24.03 28.21
C VAL A 240 2.74 23.93 27.44
N GLY A 241 2.89 22.96 26.54
CA GLY A 241 4.08 22.82 25.70
C GLY A 241 4.36 24.04 24.82
N LEU A 242 3.32 24.61 24.20
CA LEU A 242 3.42 25.85 23.44
C LEU A 242 3.81 27.04 24.32
N ALA A 243 3.20 27.15 25.51
CA ALA A 243 3.49 28.23 26.45
C ALA A 243 4.92 28.19 26.98
N VAL A 244 5.45 27.00 27.27
CA VAL A 244 6.85 26.80 27.66
C VAL A 244 7.79 27.27 26.55
N PHE A 245 7.55 26.87 25.29
CA PHE A 245 8.40 27.27 24.17
C PHE A 245 8.44 28.80 23.98
N TRP A 246 7.27 29.45 23.95
CA TRP A 246 7.20 30.90 23.75
C TRP A 246 7.72 31.68 24.95
N GLY A 247 7.51 31.19 26.17
CA GLY A 247 8.14 31.73 27.38
C GLY A 247 9.66 31.67 27.31
N LEU A 248 10.23 30.51 26.94
CA LEU A 248 11.68 30.35 26.74
C LEU A 248 12.21 31.28 25.63
N SER A 249 11.49 31.40 24.52
CA SER A 249 11.86 32.29 23.42
C SER A 249 11.90 33.76 23.87
N GLN A 250 10.92 34.20 24.66
CA GLN A 250 10.87 35.55 25.21
C GLN A 250 12.02 35.81 26.20
N LEU A 251 12.36 34.82 27.03
CA LEU A 251 13.50 34.88 27.94
C LEU A 251 14.82 35.00 27.18
N ILE A 252 15.03 34.24 26.10
CA ILE A 252 16.24 34.35 25.27
C ILE A 252 16.33 35.73 24.62
N ILE A 253 15.25 36.24 24.04
CA ILE A 253 15.23 37.58 23.43
C ILE A 253 15.61 38.67 24.45
N ALA A 254 15.18 38.52 25.71
CA ALA A 254 15.50 39.47 26.78
C ALA A 254 16.93 39.31 27.35
N ALA A 255 17.42 38.09 27.54
CA ALA A 255 18.71 37.82 28.19
C ALA A 255 19.91 37.80 27.23
N PHE A 256 19.69 37.46 25.95
CA PHE A 256 20.76 37.24 24.97
C PHE A 256 21.63 38.48 24.69
N PRO A 257 21.10 39.71 24.53
CA PRO A 257 21.93 40.89 24.32
C PRO A 257 22.95 41.12 25.45
N THR A 258 22.51 40.97 26.70
CA THR A 258 23.38 41.09 27.88
C THR A 258 24.40 39.95 27.94
N HIS A 259 24.00 38.74 27.58
CA HIS A 259 24.89 37.58 27.52
C HIS A 259 25.99 37.73 26.46
N TYR A 260 25.62 38.19 25.26
CA TYR A 260 26.57 38.45 24.16
C TYR A 260 27.61 39.50 24.56
N LYS A 261 27.17 40.63 25.14
CA LYS A 261 28.06 41.70 25.61
C LYS A 261 29.03 41.23 26.68
N LEU A 262 28.58 40.38 27.60
CA LEU A 262 29.41 39.85 28.69
C LEU A 262 30.54 38.93 28.18
N LEU A 263 30.30 38.16 27.13
CA LEU A 263 31.26 37.18 26.62
C LEU A 263 32.21 37.74 25.54
N THR A 264 31.70 38.61 24.67
CA THR A 264 32.46 39.11 23.51
C THR A 264 33.08 40.49 23.75
N GLY A 265 32.61 41.22 24.76
CA GLY A 265 32.96 42.64 24.96
C GLY A 265 32.42 43.58 23.87
N ASP A 266 31.67 43.04 22.90
CA ASP A 266 31.09 43.74 21.76
C ASP A 266 29.59 44.01 22.00
N ASP A 267 29.12 45.21 21.65
CA ASP A 267 27.71 45.60 21.76
C ASP A 267 27.05 45.91 20.42
N ASN A 268 27.63 45.39 19.32
CA ASN A 268 27.08 45.49 17.98
C ASN A 268 25.66 44.91 17.89
N THR A 269 24.69 45.82 17.89
CA THR A 269 23.26 45.51 17.83
C THR A 269 22.86 44.78 16.54
N VAL A 270 23.54 45.04 15.42
CA VAL A 270 23.30 44.34 14.15
C VAL A 270 23.71 42.88 14.25
N MET A 271 24.83 42.59 14.91
CA MET A 271 25.27 41.21 15.14
C MET A 271 24.32 40.47 16.08
N ILE A 272 23.92 41.09 17.20
CA ILE A 272 22.98 40.51 18.17
C ILE A 272 21.63 40.20 17.50
N GLN A 273 21.08 41.15 16.73
CA GLN A 273 19.83 40.95 16.00
C GLN A 273 19.97 39.92 14.88
N GLY A 274 21.12 39.88 14.19
CA GLY A 274 21.43 38.84 13.20
C GLY A 274 21.46 37.44 13.79
N LEU A 275 22.11 37.27 14.94
CA LEU A 275 22.17 35.99 15.67
C LEU A 275 20.79 35.56 16.20
N LEU A 276 19.96 36.50 16.67
CA LEU A 276 18.58 36.21 17.05
C LEU A 276 17.71 35.88 15.82
N ALA A 277 17.92 36.54 14.68
CA ALA A 277 17.19 36.27 13.43
C ALA A 277 17.46 34.85 12.90
N LEU A 278 18.64 34.27 13.16
CA LEU A 278 18.92 32.86 12.85
C LEU A 278 17.97 31.90 13.57
N SER A 279 17.48 32.23 14.77
CA SER A 279 16.47 31.41 15.44
C SER A 279 15.16 31.40 14.67
N ALA A 280 14.74 32.53 14.09
CA ALA A 280 13.53 32.59 13.29
C ALA A 280 13.70 31.82 11.95
N VAL A 281 14.89 31.88 11.32
CA VAL A 281 15.22 31.01 10.17
C VAL A 281 15.15 29.52 10.59
N GLY A 282 15.68 29.20 11.77
CA GLY A 282 15.56 27.88 12.37
C GLY A 282 14.10 27.43 12.49
N ILE A 283 13.21 28.27 13.05
CA ILE A 283 11.78 27.96 13.19
C ILE A 283 11.14 27.66 11.83
N VAL A 284 11.49 28.41 10.78
CA VAL A 284 11.02 28.17 9.41
C VAL A 284 11.45 26.77 8.95
N LEU A 285 12.74 26.45 9.04
CA LEU A 285 13.28 25.15 8.62
C LEU A 285 12.67 23.99 9.42
N GLY A 286 12.60 24.13 10.75
CA GLY A 286 12.01 23.14 11.65
C GLY A 286 10.53 22.89 11.35
N SER A 287 9.76 23.96 11.11
CA SER A 287 8.34 23.86 10.76
C SER A 287 8.13 23.13 9.43
N LEU A 288 8.94 23.43 8.41
CA LEU A 288 8.88 22.74 7.11
C LEU A 288 9.23 21.25 7.23
N VAL A 289 10.23 20.91 8.05
CA VAL A 289 10.57 19.51 8.35
C VAL A 289 9.41 18.83 9.08
N ALA A 290 8.83 19.44 10.12
CA ALA A 290 7.69 18.89 10.85
C ALA A 290 6.48 18.62 9.94
N GLY A 291 6.16 19.55 9.03
CA GLY A 291 5.11 19.38 8.04
C GLY A 291 5.39 18.27 7.02
N ARG A 292 6.67 17.99 6.72
CA ARG A 292 7.06 16.87 5.85
C ARG A 292 6.92 15.52 6.56
N PHE A 293 7.25 15.45 7.85
CA PHE A 293 7.08 14.24 8.64
C PHE A 293 5.59 13.95 8.92
N SER A 294 4.78 14.98 9.12
CA SER A 294 3.35 14.90 9.46
C SER A 294 2.40 14.98 8.23
N ARG A 295 2.77 14.33 7.12
CA ARG A 295 1.99 14.41 5.86
C ARG A 295 0.65 13.67 5.89
N LEU A 296 0.58 12.56 6.62
CA LEU A 296 -0.60 11.68 6.67
C LEU A 296 -1.44 11.90 7.94
N HIS A 297 -0.81 12.35 9.03
CA HIS A 297 -1.44 12.69 10.31
C HIS A 297 -0.45 13.50 11.17
N ILE A 298 -0.88 13.94 12.35
CA ILE A 298 -0.07 14.71 13.30
C ILE A 298 0.99 13.81 13.98
N GLU A 299 2.27 14.03 13.69
CA GLU A 299 3.37 13.27 14.29
C GLU A 299 3.79 13.89 15.63
N LEU A 300 3.07 13.56 16.70
CA LEU A 300 3.38 14.04 18.06
C LEU A 300 4.76 13.60 18.58
N GLY A 301 5.39 12.59 17.97
CA GLY A 301 6.75 12.16 18.31
C GLY A 301 7.81 13.26 18.10
N LEU A 302 7.54 14.27 17.27
CA LEU A 302 8.46 15.40 17.06
C LEU A 302 8.55 16.33 18.27
N VAL A 303 7.56 16.33 19.17
CA VAL A 303 7.53 17.19 20.36
C VAL A 303 8.68 16.88 21.33
N PRO A 304 8.88 15.63 21.81
CA PRO A 304 10.01 15.32 22.69
C PRO A 304 11.36 15.47 21.99
N LEU A 305 11.45 15.21 20.68
CA LEU A 305 12.66 15.48 19.91
C LEU A 305 13.00 16.97 19.90
N GLY A 306 12.00 17.82 19.65
CA GLY A 306 12.12 19.27 19.75
C GLY A 306 12.54 19.70 21.15
N ALA A 307 11.93 19.15 22.20
CA ALA A 307 12.29 19.50 23.59
C ALA A 307 13.74 19.13 23.95
N PHE A 308 14.22 17.94 23.59
CA PHE A 308 15.64 17.58 23.79
C PHE A 308 16.58 18.45 22.97
N GLY A 309 16.20 18.77 21.73
CA GLY A 309 16.99 19.66 20.90
C GLY A 309 17.03 21.09 21.44
N LEU A 310 15.95 21.59 22.04
CA LEU A 310 15.91 22.87 22.75
C LEU A 310 16.85 22.85 23.96
N PHE A 311 16.84 21.79 24.77
CA PHE A 311 17.80 21.60 25.87
C PHE A 311 19.26 21.63 25.38
N ALA A 312 19.57 20.87 24.32
CA ALA A 312 20.91 20.84 23.74
C ALA A 312 21.34 22.22 23.20
N SER A 313 20.42 22.93 22.53
CA SER A 313 20.69 24.26 21.98
C SER A 313 20.94 25.32 23.06
N LEU A 314 20.17 25.30 24.16
CA LEU A 314 20.37 26.21 25.30
C LEU A 314 21.68 25.92 26.03
N THR A 315 22.02 24.64 26.17
CA THR A 315 23.30 24.22 26.77
C THR A 315 24.48 24.65 25.90
N LEU A 316 24.37 24.49 24.58
CA LEU A 316 25.37 24.96 23.63
C LEU A 316 25.49 26.48 23.66
N LEU A 317 24.37 27.21 23.72
CA LEU A 317 24.35 28.66 23.81
C LEU A 317 25.08 29.15 25.07
N ALA A 318 24.81 28.53 26.22
CA ALA A 318 25.48 28.84 27.49
C ALA A 318 26.99 28.55 27.46
N ALA A 319 27.42 27.53 26.70
CA ALA A 319 28.82 27.14 26.58
C ALA A 319 29.58 27.86 25.45
N SER A 320 28.90 28.65 24.61
CA SER A 320 29.49 29.25 23.41
C SER A 320 30.32 30.49 23.74
N ALA A 321 31.58 30.50 23.33
CA ALA A 321 32.48 31.65 23.50
C ALA A 321 32.64 32.50 22.22
N THR A 322 32.13 32.06 21.07
CA THR A 322 32.29 32.76 19.79
C THR A 322 30.95 33.04 19.11
N PRO A 323 30.81 34.16 18.36
CA PRO A 323 29.58 34.49 17.64
C PRO A 323 29.10 33.39 16.67
N PHE A 324 30.03 32.63 16.08
CA PHE A 324 29.71 31.51 15.20
C PHE A 324 28.92 30.42 15.93
N TRP A 325 29.41 29.95 17.09
CA TRP A 325 28.75 28.90 17.87
C TRP A 325 27.46 29.40 18.51
N MET A 326 27.39 30.68 18.90
CA MET A 326 26.13 31.31 19.31
C MET A 326 25.09 31.27 18.17
N GLY A 327 25.51 31.55 16.93
CA GLY A 327 24.64 31.47 15.75
C GLY A 327 24.16 30.05 15.44
N VAL A 328 25.04 29.05 15.59
CA VAL A 328 24.66 27.62 15.48
C VAL A 328 23.65 27.25 16.56
N ALA A 329 23.86 27.70 17.80
CA ALA A 329 22.98 27.43 18.92
C ALA A 329 21.60 28.09 18.76
N THR A 330 21.53 29.36 18.33
CA THR A 330 20.25 30.05 18.09
C THR A 330 19.50 29.47 16.90
N LEU A 331 20.20 29.10 15.81
CA LEU A 331 19.61 28.39 14.68
C LEU A 331 19.03 27.03 15.12
N ALA A 332 19.78 26.26 15.92
CA ALA A 332 19.34 24.98 16.46
C ALA A 332 18.13 25.14 17.38
N PHE A 333 18.15 26.14 18.28
CA PHE A 333 17.02 26.49 19.15
C PHE A 333 15.75 26.73 18.32
N GLY A 334 15.86 27.55 17.28
CA GLY A 334 14.78 27.80 16.34
C GLY A 334 14.28 26.53 15.64
N PHE A 335 15.20 25.73 15.10
CA PHE A 335 14.88 24.49 14.38
C PHE A 335 14.10 23.50 15.24
N PHE A 336 14.60 23.23 16.45
CA PHE A 336 13.94 22.30 17.37
C PHE A 336 12.64 22.87 17.95
N GLY A 337 12.54 24.20 18.10
CA GLY A 337 11.30 24.90 18.39
C GLY A 337 10.24 24.70 17.31
N GLY A 338 10.59 24.91 16.04
CA GLY A 338 9.71 24.67 14.90
C GLY A 338 9.24 23.21 14.79
N LEU A 339 10.09 22.25 15.14
CA LEU A 339 9.73 20.84 15.20
C LEU A 339 8.66 20.54 16.27
N ALA A 340 8.69 21.23 17.41
CA ALA A 340 7.75 21.02 18.51
C ALA A 340 6.43 21.79 18.31
N ILE A 341 6.45 23.04 17.87
CA ILE A 341 5.27 23.90 17.81
C ILE A 341 4.21 23.39 16.82
N VAL A 342 4.64 22.93 15.65
CA VAL A 342 3.74 22.47 14.58
C VAL A 342 2.79 21.36 15.04
N PRO A 343 3.28 20.21 15.57
CA PRO A 343 2.40 19.14 16.02
C PRO A 343 1.54 19.56 17.23
N LEU A 344 2.04 20.40 18.13
CA LEU A 344 1.25 20.89 19.26
C LEU A 344 0.06 21.75 18.82
N ASN A 345 0.29 22.72 17.93
CA ASN A 345 -0.78 23.55 17.36
C ASN A 345 -1.80 22.72 16.59
N ALA A 346 -1.33 21.77 15.78
CA ALA A 346 -2.21 20.86 15.04
C ALA A 346 -3.05 19.98 15.99
N THR A 347 -2.49 19.54 17.12
CA THR A 347 -3.18 18.68 18.10
C THR A 347 -4.30 19.43 18.83
N VAL A 348 -4.02 20.66 19.27
CA VAL A 348 -5.05 21.53 19.87
C VAL A 348 -6.21 21.71 18.89
N GLN A 349 -5.91 21.99 17.61
CA GLN A 349 -6.94 22.16 16.58
C GLN A 349 -7.69 20.87 16.26
N PHE A 350 -7.02 19.73 16.26
CA PHE A 350 -7.61 18.43 15.92
C PHE A 350 -8.59 17.93 16.99
N LEU A 351 -8.17 18.00 18.26
CA LEU A 351 -8.95 17.48 19.40
C LEU A 351 -10.09 18.41 19.80
N ALA A 352 -9.98 19.72 19.55
CA ALA A 352 -11.01 20.69 19.86
C ALA A 352 -12.34 20.37 19.14
N PRO A 353 -13.49 20.36 19.82
CA PRO A 353 -14.80 20.33 19.18
C PRO A 353 -14.99 21.56 18.29
N LEU A 354 -15.64 21.41 17.12
CA LEU A 354 -15.85 22.52 16.18
C LEU A 354 -16.62 23.70 16.80
N GLU A 355 -17.55 23.42 17.71
CA GLU A 355 -18.38 24.42 18.41
C GLU A 355 -17.61 25.28 19.41
N LYS A 356 -16.47 24.80 19.91
CA LYS A 356 -15.65 25.45 20.95
C LYS A 356 -14.23 25.74 20.47
N LEU A 357 -13.98 25.61 19.17
CA LEU A 357 -12.64 25.70 18.58
C LEU A 357 -12.05 27.10 18.80
N GLY A 358 -12.85 28.16 18.65
CA GLY A 358 -12.47 29.55 18.86
C GLY A 358 -12.08 29.81 20.31
N VAL A 359 -12.89 29.41 21.30
CA VAL A 359 -12.56 29.54 22.73
C VAL A 359 -11.29 28.76 23.09
N ILE A 360 -11.10 27.54 22.58
CA ILE A 360 -9.89 26.74 22.86
C ILE A 360 -8.64 27.41 22.26
N LEU A 361 -8.71 27.94 21.03
CA LEU A 361 -7.59 28.63 20.39
C LEU A 361 -7.28 29.97 21.07
N ALA A 362 -8.30 30.75 21.44
CA ALA A 362 -8.14 31.96 22.24
C ALA A 362 -7.49 31.67 23.60
N GLY A 363 -7.89 30.54 24.20
CA GLY A 363 -7.33 30.07 25.46
C GLY A 363 -5.88 29.63 25.36
N SER A 364 -5.51 28.98 24.26
CA SER A 364 -4.12 28.66 23.95
C SER A 364 -3.27 29.92 23.88
N ASN A 365 -3.74 30.95 23.15
CA ASN A 365 -3.05 32.23 23.06
C ASN A 365 -2.94 32.93 24.42
N PHE A 366 -4.01 32.90 25.24
CA PHE A 366 -4.01 33.47 26.59
C PHE A 366 -2.88 32.87 27.45
N VAL A 367 -2.77 31.53 27.50
CA VAL A 367 -1.75 30.86 28.30
C VAL A 367 -0.33 31.15 27.77
N GLN A 368 -0.15 31.16 26.44
CA GLN A 368 1.13 31.48 25.82
C GLN A 368 1.60 32.91 26.13
N ASN A 369 0.71 33.91 25.98
CA ASN A 369 1.04 35.31 26.25
C ASN A 369 1.27 35.57 27.74
N LEU A 370 0.54 34.88 28.63
CA LEU A 370 0.80 34.93 30.07
C LEU A 370 2.19 34.38 30.41
N ALA A 371 2.58 33.27 29.80
CA ALA A 371 3.91 32.69 29.97
C ALA A 371 5.03 33.60 29.43
N MET A 372 4.82 34.22 28.26
CA MET A 372 5.77 35.20 27.70
C MET A 372 5.91 36.43 28.59
N LEU A 373 4.79 37.00 29.08
CA LEU A 373 4.82 38.16 29.97
C LEU A 373 5.52 37.84 31.29
N ALA A 374 5.23 36.67 31.88
CA ALA A 374 5.89 36.20 33.09
C ALA A 374 7.39 35.98 32.87
N ALA A 375 7.80 35.40 31.74
CA ALA A 375 9.20 35.21 31.39
C ALA A 375 9.94 36.54 31.17
N LEU A 376 9.30 37.52 30.51
CA LEU A 376 9.85 38.86 30.33
C LEU A 376 10.08 39.56 31.67
N LEU A 377 9.05 39.63 32.52
CA LEU A 377 9.13 40.26 33.84
C LEU A 377 10.13 39.54 34.76
N GLY A 378 10.14 38.21 34.73
CA GLY A 378 11.09 37.38 35.47
C GLY A 378 12.53 37.63 35.04
N THR A 379 12.79 37.76 33.73
CA THR A 379 14.13 38.06 33.20
C THR A 379 14.58 39.45 33.63
N ILE A 380 13.70 40.46 33.54
CA ILE A 380 14.00 41.82 34.01
C ILE A 380 14.33 41.83 35.50
N LEU A 381 13.53 41.14 36.33
CA LEU A 381 13.76 41.02 37.76
C LEU A 381 15.10 40.33 38.07
N MET A 382 15.40 39.21 37.40
CA MET A 382 16.65 38.48 37.57
C MET A 382 17.87 39.35 37.22
N VAL A 383 17.81 40.05 36.08
CA VAL A 383 18.88 40.98 35.67
C VAL A 383 19.03 42.12 36.67
N TRP A 384 17.92 42.69 37.16
CA TRP A 384 17.95 43.77 38.16
C TRP A 384 18.54 43.32 39.51
N THR A 385 18.29 42.08 39.92
CA THR A 385 18.86 41.49 41.14
C THR A 385 20.31 41.01 41.00
N GLY A 386 20.95 41.20 39.84
CA GLY A 386 22.33 40.78 39.59
C GLY A 386 22.50 39.28 39.32
N PHE A 387 21.43 38.55 39.01
CA PHE A 387 21.50 37.14 38.66
C PHE A 387 22.20 36.97 37.30
N SER A 388 23.16 36.03 37.22
CA SER A 388 24.01 35.90 36.02
C SER A 388 23.22 35.40 34.81
N THR A 389 23.50 35.95 33.63
CA THR A 389 22.87 35.52 32.37
C THR A 389 23.17 34.05 32.05
N LEU A 390 24.34 33.55 32.46
CA LEU A 390 24.70 32.12 32.38
C LEU A 390 23.77 31.25 33.26
N GLY A 391 23.46 31.71 34.48
CA GLY A 391 22.51 31.06 35.36
C GLY A 391 21.10 30.99 34.77
N ILE A 392 20.67 32.05 34.07
CA ILE A 392 19.37 32.09 33.37
C ILE A 392 19.31 31.02 32.28
N LEU A 393 20.36 30.89 31.46
CA LEU A 393 20.42 29.90 30.37
C LEU A 393 20.47 28.46 30.89
N HIS A 394 21.29 28.16 31.91
CA HIS A 394 21.36 26.82 32.49
C HIS A 394 20.05 26.40 33.17
N THR A 395 19.42 27.31 33.93
CA THR A 395 18.13 27.04 34.56
C THR A 395 17.06 26.74 33.51
N SER A 396 17.06 27.51 32.41
CA SER A 396 16.16 27.31 31.27
C SER A 396 16.41 25.96 30.58
N ALA A 397 17.68 25.56 30.42
CA ALA A 397 18.04 24.27 29.86
C ALA A 397 17.50 23.11 30.73
N TRP A 398 17.75 23.12 32.03
CA TRP A 398 17.28 22.07 32.94
C TRP A 398 15.75 21.96 33.01
N LEU A 399 15.05 23.09 33.01
CA LEU A 399 13.58 23.11 32.91
C LEU A 399 13.08 22.47 31.61
N THR A 400 13.76 22.74 30.50
CA THR A 400 13.44 22.13 29.19
C THR A 400 13.67 20.62 29.18
N LEU A 401 14.76 20.15 29.82
CA LEU A 401 15.04 18.72 29.97
C LEU A 401 13.97 18.02 30.81
N ALA A 402 13.58 18.61 31.95
CA ALA A 402 12.53 18.06 32.80
C ALA A 402 11.19 17.96 32.05
N ALA A 403 10.84 18.99 31.26
CA ALA A 403 9.65 18.97 30.41
C ALA A 403 9.72 17.89 29.32
N ALA A 404 10.90 17.69 28.69
CA ALA A 404 11.12 16.65 27.69
C ALA A 404 10.94 15.24 28.27
N VAL A 405 11.53 14.97 29.43
CA VAL A 405 11.41 13.68 30.13
C VAL A 405 9.95 13.43 30.54
N TYR A 406 9.28 14.43 31.11
CA TYR A 406 7.87 14.32 31.48
C TYR A 406 6.98 14.01 30.26
N ALA A 407 7.20 14.68 29.13
CA ALA A 407 6.44 14.43 27.90
C ALA A 407 6.58 12.98 27.39
N LEU A 408 7.79 12.40 27.47
CA LEU A 408 8.05 11.01 27.08
C LEU A 408 7.39 9.99 27.98
N LEU A 409 7.40 10.23 29.29
CA LEU A 409 6.75 9.34 30.27
C LEU A 409 5.23 9.31 30.10
N GLN A 410 4.62 10.42 29.66
CA GLN A 410 3.17 10.49 29.43
C GLN A 410 2.73 9.90 28.08
N LEU A 411 3.63 9.84 27.09
CA LEU A 411 3.31 9.39 25.73
C LEU A 411 4.33 8.35 25.22
N PRO A 412 4.37 7.16 25.85
CA PRO A 412 5.39 6.14 25.57
C PRO A 412 5.40 5.64 24.13
N GLN A 413 4.19 5.54 23.56
CA GLN A 413 3.91 5.17 22.17
C GLN A 413 4.59 6.11 21.16
N LEU A 414 4.66 7.41 21.50
CA LEU A 414 5.30 8.43 20.65
C LEU A 414 6.81 8.36 20.70
N GLY A 415 7.38 8.01 21.86
CA GLY A 415 8.81 7.75 22.00
C GLY A 415 9.25 6.55 21.15
N ALA A 416 8.50 5.45 21.21
CA ALA A 416 8.78 4.29 20.37
C ALA A 416 8.57 4.56 18.88
N ARG A 417 7.53 5.31 18.49
CA ARG A 417 7.35 5.76 17.11
C ARG A 417 8.51 6.64 16.66
N LEU A 418 8.97 7.59 17.47
CA LEU A 418 10.13 8.43 17.14
C LEU A 418 11.41 7.61 16.95
N LEU A 419 11.62 6.55 17.74
CA LEU A 419 12.81 5.70 17.64
C LEU A 419 12.72 4.69 16.49
N LEU A 420 11.56 4.05 16.32
CA LEU A 420 11.35 2.95 15.37
C LEU A 420 11.01 3.44 13.97
N LEU A 421 10.28 4.55 13.82
CA LEU A 421 9.82 5.04 12.52
C LEU A 421 10.97 5.50 11.60
N PRO A 422 12.01 6.23 12.07
CA PRO A 422 13.18 6.53 11.25
C PRO A 422 13.89 5.23 10.83
N LEU A 423 14.04 4.28 11.76
CA LEU A 423 14.67 2.99 11.51
C LEU A 423 13.91 2.19 10.45
N LEU A 424 12.58 2.11 10.56
CA LEU A 424 11.70 1.47 9.58
C LEU A 424 11.74 2.22 8.25
N ARG A 425 11.67 3.55 8.24
CA ARG A 425 11.71 4.37 7.01
C ARG A 425 13.01 4.25 6.22
N THR A 426 14.11 3.78 6.84
CA THR A 426 15.35 3.49 6.11
C THR A 426 15.17 2.34 5.11
N ARG A 427 14.42 1.29 5.49
CA ARG A 427 14.25 0.06 4.70
C ARG A 427 12.84 -0.18 4.16
N TYR A 428 11.84 0.53 4.68
CA TYR A 428 10.43 0.33 4.38
C TYR A 428 9.73 1.64 3.98
N ARG A 429 8.78 1.54 3.06
CA ARG A 429 7.87 2.62 2.68
C ARG A 429 6.45 2.22 3.06
N LEU A 430 5.87 2.89 4.05
CA LEU A 430 4.52 2.60 4.52
C LEU A 430 3.46 3.35 3.70
N SER A 431 2.43 2.63 3.24
CA SER A 431 1.19 3.13 2.66
C SER A 431 0.04 2.77 3.61
N VAL A 432 -0.86 3.70 3.87
CA VAL A 432 -2.04 3.46 4.71
C VAL A 432 -3.26 3.90 3.91
N GLU A 433 -4.24 3.02 3.78
CA GLU A 433 -5.46 3.22 2.98
C GLU A 433 -6.70 2.92 3.85
N GLY A 434 -7.79 3.65 3.63
CA GLY A 434 -9.06 3.41 4.33
C GLY A 434 -9.08 3.82 5.80
N LEU A 435 -8.12 4.62 6.26
CA LEU A 435 -8.01 5.03 7.67
C LEU A 435 -9.25 5.79 8.18
N GLU A 436 -9.98 6.45 7.28
CA GLU A 436 -11.27 7.08 7.52
C GLU A 436 -12.34 6.12 8.06
N HIS A 437 -12.19 4.81 7.80
CA HIS A 437 -13.07 3.78 8.37
C HIS A 437 -12.80 3.49 9.84
N LEU A 438 -11.68 3.96 10.41
CA LEU A 438 -11.40 3.83 11.84
C LEU A 438 -12.12 4.97 12.61
N PRO A 439 -13.12 4.66 13.45
CA PRO A 439 -13.82 5.69 14.21
C PRO A 439 -12.86 6.55 15.07
N PRO A 440 -13.00 7.89 15.07
CA PRO A 440 -12.09 8.78 15.80
C PRO A 440 -12.25 8.68 17.33
N LYS A 441 -13.43 8.23 17.81
CA LYS A 441 -13.77 8.03 19.23
C LYS A 441 -14.60 6.74 19.37
N GLY A 442 -14.72 6.23 20.60
CA GLY A 442 -15.46 4.99 20.90
C GLY A 442 -14.62 3.73 20.74
N GLY A 443 -15.12 2.61 21.28
CA GLY A 443 -14.46 1.31 21.23
C GLY A 443 -14.45 0.74 19.82
N VAL A 444 -13.38 0.06 19.43
CA VAL A 444 -13.26 -0.56 18.10
C VAL A 444 -12.50 -1.87 18.21
N LEU A 445 -13.02 -2.93 17.61
CA LEU A 445 -12.32 -4.20 17.46
C LEU A 445 -11.70 -4.31 16.06
N LEU A 446 -10.37 -4.37 15.99
CA LEU A 446 -9.62 -4.56 14.75
C LEU A 446 -9.32 -6.05 14.52
N LEU A 447 -9.73 -6.58 13.36
CA LEU A 447 -9.51 -7.98 12.96
C LEU A 447 -8.86 -8.06 11.57
N GLY A 448 -7.82 -8.87 11.42
CA GLY A 448 -7.09 -8.93 10.16
C GLY A 448 -6.12 -10.11 10.05
N ASN A 449 -5.35 -10.11 8.98
CA ASN A 449 -4.35 -11.16 8.74
C ASN A 449 -3.12 -11.03 9.64
N HIS A 450 -2.42 -12.15 9.86
CA HIS A 450 -1.20 -12.21 10.65
C HIS A 450 -0.05 -12.84 9.86
N ILE A 451 0.85 -12.01 9.34
CA ILE A 451 1.91 -12.37 8.39
C ILE A 451 3.33 -12.28 8.98
N SER A 452 3.55 -11.49 10.03
CA SER A 452 4.89 -11.22 10.55
C SER A 452 4.95 -10.94 12.07
N TRP A 453 6.14 -11.08 12.66
CA TRP A 453 6.37 -10.77 14.08
C TRP A 453 6.19 -9.28 14.42
N ILE A 454 6.21 -8.39 13.42
CA ILE A 454 6.10 -6.95 13.62
C ILE A 454 4.75 -6.38 13.15
N ASP A 455 3.77 -7.23 12.88
CA ASP A 455 2.43 -6.81 12.41
C ASP A 455 1.80 -5.79 13.35
N TRP A 456 1.89 -6.03 14.66
CA TRP A 456 1.39 -5.12 15.68
C TRP A 456 2.05 -3.74 15.60
N LEU A 457 3.35 -3.70 15.32
CA LEU A 457 4.10 -2.44 15.21
C LEU A 457 3.69 -1.69 13.94
N ILE A 458 3.55 -2.38 12.81
CA ILE A 458 3.14 -1.78 11.55
C ILE A 458 1.71 -1.24 11.66
N LEU A 459 0.80 -1.99 12.28
CA LEU A 459 -0.58 -1.56 12.51
C LEU A 459 -0.65 -0.37 13.48
N GLN A 460 0.14 -0.38 14.56
CA GLN A 460 0.22 0.76 15.49
C GLN A 460 0.80 2.01 14.82
N VAL A 461 1.80 1.86 13.95
CA VAL A 461 2.36 2.98 13.19
C VAL A 461 1.35 3.55 12.19
N ALA A 462 0.53 2.69 11.58
CA ALA A 462 -0.51 3.11 10.64
C ALA A 462 -1.70 3.79 11.34
N SER A 463 -1.98 3.43 12.60
CA SER A 463 -3.09 3.99 13.37
C SER A 463 -2.71 5.26 14.14
N PRO A 464 -3.54 6.31 14.11
CA PRO A 464 -3.39 7.49 14.96
C PRO A 464 -3.84 7.22 16.41
N ARG A 465 -4.70 6.21 16.62
CA ARG A 465 -5.17 5.79 17.94
C ARG A 465 -4.23 4.72 18.51
N THR A 466 -4.04 4.74 19.83
CA THR A 466 -3.35 3.65 20.52
C THR A 466 -4.18 2.38 20.41
N ILE A 467 -3.55 1.31 19.94
CA ILE A 467 -4.13 -0.01 19.78
C ILE A 467 -3.64 -0.88 20.93
N LYS A 468 -4.57 -1.52 21.64
CA LYS A 468 -4.29 -2.55 22.62
C LYS A 468 -4.26 -3.88 21.90
N PHE A 469 -3.07 -4.47 21.77
CA PHE A 469 -2.93 -5.75 21.08
C PHE A 469 -3.13 -6.90 22.06
N VAL A 470 -3.93 -7.87 21.62
CA VAL A 470 -4.08 -9.15 22.29
C VAL A 470 -2.92 -10.06 21.86
N MET A 471 -2.11 -10.50 22.82
CA MET A 471 -0.87 -11.25 22.56
C MET A 471 -0.79 -12.51 23.43
N GLU A 472 -0.24 -13.58 22.87
CA GLU A 472 -0.01 -14.82 23.62
C GLU A 472 0.94 -14.58 24.82
N LYS A 473 0.52 -15.07 25.99
CA LYS A 473 1.23 -14.86 27.27
C LYS A 473 2.69 -15.31 27.22
N ARG A 474 3.01 -16.41 26.52
CA ARG A 474 4.37 -16.93 26.36
C ARG A 474 5.30 -15.93 25.67
N ILE A 475 4.81 -15.21 24.66
CA ILE A 475 5.56 -14.16 23.96
C ILE A 475 5.69 -12.93 24.86
N TYR A 476 4.60 -12.56 25.54
CA TYR A 476 4.55 -11.41 26.43
C TYR A 476 5.51 -11.51 27.63
N GLU A 477 5.67 -12.71 28.20
CA GLU A 477 6.48 -12.94 29.41
C GLU A 477 7.99 -13.10 29.16
N GLN A 478 8.44 -13.09 27.91
CA GLN A 478 9.87 -13.12 27.59
C GLN A 478 10.58 -11.92 28.23
N TRP A 479 11.59 -12.17 29.07
CA TRP A 479 12.19 -11.15 29.94
C TRP A 479 12.65 -9.88 29.21
N TYR A 480 13.22 -10.05 28.00
CA TYR A 480 13.74 -8.95 27.18
C TYR A 480 12.64 -8.17 26.45
N LEU A 481 11.44 -8.73 26.28
CA LEU A 481 10.28 -8.06 25.68
C LEU A 481 9.33 -7.52 26.75
N ARG A 482 9.24 -8.17 27.91
CA ARG A 482 8.20 -7.92 28.92
C ARG A 482 8.15 -6.48 29.39
N TRP A 483 9.29 -5.86 29.65
CA TRP A 483 9.36 -4.46 30.09
C TRP A 483 8.83 -3.51 28.98
N PHE A 484 9.16 -3.80 27.73
CA PHE A 484 8.73 -3.04 26.56
C PHE A 484 7.24 -3.27 26.25
N LEU A 485 6.73 -4.50 26.29
CA LEU A 485 5.32 -4.81 26.05
C LEU A 485 4.41 -4.30 27.17
N ARG A 486 4.89 -4.28 28.42
CA ARG A 486 4.21 -3.59 29.54
C ARG A 486 4.09 -2.09 29.31
N TRP A 487 5.14 -1.48 28.77
CA TRP A 487 5.16 -0.05 28.44
C TRP A 487 4.11 0.32 27.36
N PHE A 488 3.77 -0.62 26.49
CA PHE A 488 2.70 -0.49 25.47
C PHE A 488 1.31 -0.91 25.95
N ASP A 489 1.18 -1.40 27.19
CA ASP A 489 -0.09 -1.86 27.77
C ASP A 489 -0.79 -2.92 26.91
N MET A 490 -0.02 -3.91 26.44
CA MET A 490 -0.55 -5.05 25.67
C MET A 490 -1.29 -6.05 26.58
N ILE A 491 -2.29 -6.74 26.02
CA ILE A 491 -3.17 -7.66 26.74
C ILE A 491 -2.63 -9.10 26.61
N PRO A 492 -2.00 -9.69 27.65
CA PRO A 492 -1.53 -11.06 27.60
C PRO A 492 -2.70 -12.05 27.73
N ILE A 493 -2.71 -13.08 26.90
CA ILE A 493 -3.73 -14.15 26.94
C ILE A 493 -3.09 -15.54 26.96
N SER A 494 -3.53 -16.40 27.87
CA SER A 494 -3.20 -17.83 27.89
C SER A 494 -4.24 -18.58 27.05
N GLY A 495 -4.04 -18.60 25.74
CA GLY A 495 -4.99 -19.15 24.77
C GLY A 495 -6.15 -18.20 24.42
N SER A 496 -6.66 -18.29 23.19
CA SER A 496 -7.64 -17.37 22.59
C SER A 496 -9.07 -17.45 23.13
N ALA A 497 -9.32 -18.20 24.22
CA ALA A 497 -10.68 -18.47 24.72
C ALA A 497 -10.83 -18.51 26.26
N SER A 498 -9.88 -17.97 27.03
CA SER A 498 -10.05 -17.91 28.51
C SER A 498 -11.08 -16.84 28.90
N LYS A 499 -11.98 -17.13 29.86
CA LYS A 499 -13.01 -16.18 30.34
C LYS A 499 -12.42 -14.83 30.77
N GLY A 500 -11.23 -14.84 31.39
CA GLY A 500 -10.53 -13.62 31.82
C GLY A 500 -10.01 -12.76 30.67
N ALA A 501 -9.62 -13.36 29.54
CA ALA A 501 -9.18 -12.63 28.35
C ALA A 501 -10.33 -11.87 27.67
N ILE A 502 -11.49 -12.53 27.57
CA ILE A 502 -12.71 -11.95 27.00
C ILE A 502 -13.14 -10.72 27.80
N GLU A 503 -13.19 -10.84 29.14
CA GLU A 503 -13.56 -9.74 30.03
C GLU A 503 -12.56 -8.57 29.96
N ALA A 504 -11.26 -8.87 29.87
CA ALA A 504 -10.23 -7.85 29.73
C ALA A 504 -10.36 -7.07 28.42
N ILE A 505 -10.68 -7.74 27.31
CA ILE A 505 -10.92 -7.09 26.01
C ILE A 505 -12.19 -6.23 26.08
N ARG A 506 -13.28 -6.79 26.60
CA ARG A 506 -14.56 -6.10 26.75
C ARG A 506 -14.44 -4.81 27.53
N ARG A 507 -13.82 -4.84 28.72
CA ARG A 507 -13.62 -3.65 29.56
C ARG A 507 -12.90 -2.51 28.81
N ARG A 508 -12.01 -2.85 27.89
CA ARG A 508 -11.21 -1.90 27.09
C ARG A 508 -12.03 -1.30 25.96
N LEU A 509 -12.83 -2.13 25.29
CA LEU A 509 -13.78 -1.68 24.27
C LEU A 509 -14.84 -0.74 24.89
N ASP A 510 -15.40 -1.11 26.05
CA ASP A 510 -16.36 -0.29 26.81
C ASP A 510 -15.75 1.04 27.27
N ALA A 511 -14.45 1.05 27.59
CA ALA A 511 -13.69 2.26 27.91
C ALA A 511 -13.41 3.16 26.68
N GLY A 512 -13.87 2.75 25.49
CA GLY A 512 -13.68 3.50 24.25
C GLY A 512 -12.29 3.30 23.62
N GLU A 513 -11.56 2.24 23.97
CA GLU A 513 -10.23 1.95 23.42
C GLU A 513 -10.30 1.10 22.14
N VAL A 514 -9.24 1.16 21.32
CA VAL A 514 -9.10 0.29 20.14
C VAL A 514 -8.37 -0.99 20.57
N VAL A 515 -8.98 -2.14 20.31
CA VAL A 515 -8.35 -3.44 20.58
C VAL A 515 -8.11 -4.15 19.24
N ALA A 516 -6.91 -4.69 19.04
CA ALA A 516 -6.60 -5.50 17.86
C ALA A 516 -6.37 -6.96 18.25
N LEU A 517 -6.99 -7.84 17.47
CA LEU A 517 -6.87 -9.29 17.57
C LEU A 517 -6.57 -9.86 16.19
N PHE A 518 -5.66 -10.84 16.15
CA PHE A 518 -5.35 -11.60 14.95
C PHE A 518 -6.15 -12.91 14.95
N PRO A 519 -7.31 -13.00 14.25
CA PRO A 519 -8.18 -14.17 14.29
C PRO A 519 -7.54 -15.45 13.75
N GLU A 520 -6.47 -15.38 12.95
CA GLU A 520 -5.68 -16.55 12.53
C GLU A 520 -4.99 -17.26 13.71
N GLY A 521 -4.77 -16.54 14.82
CA GLY A 521 -4.17 -17.04 16.05
C GLY A 521 -2.67 -17.36 15.96
N ARG A 522 -2.06 -17.21 14.79
CA ARG A 522 -0.65 -17.50 14.52
C ARG A 522 -0.13 -16.72 13.30
N ILE A 523 1.19 -16.65 13.17
CA ILE A 523 1.84 -16.06 11.99
C ILE A 523 1.76 -17.04 10.80
N SER A 524 1.33 -16.54 9.64
CA SER A 524 1.18 -17.29 8.40
C SER A 524 2.48 -17.92 7.91
N TYR A 525 2.36 -19.08 7.25
CA TYR A 525 3.47 -19.88 6.70
C TYR A 525 3.58 -19.85 5.18
N ASN A 526 2.59 -19.27 4.50
CA ASN A 526 2.49 -19.19 3.04
C ASN A 526 2.00 -17.82 2.56
N GLY A 527 1.70 -16.88 3.48
CA GLY A 527 1.17 -15.56 3.15
C GLY A 527 -0.31 -15.57 2.73
N GLN A 528 -0.96 -16.74 2.71
CA GLN A 528 -2.42 -16.85 2.53
C GLN A 528 -3.15 -16.54 3.83
N LEU A 529 -4.42 -16.18 3.66
CA LEU A 529 -5.38 -15.96 4.74
C LEU A 529 -5.94 -17.31 5.20
N ASN A 530 -5.54 -17.76 6.40
CA ASN A 530 -5.94 -19.06 6.92
C ASN A 530 -7.35 -19.02 7.56
N GLU A 531 -7.69 -20.08 8.30
CA GLU A 531 -8.89 -20.17 9.13
C GLU A 531 -8.97 -19.00 10.14
N PHE A 532 -10.13 -18.36 10.24
CA PHE A 532 -10.42 -17.35 11.26
C PHE A 532 -11.09 -18.01 12.46
N LYS A 533 -10.46 -17.93 13.63
CA LYS A 533 -11.02 -18.49 14.87
C LYS A 533 -12.20 -17.65 15.36
N ARG A 534 -13.29 -18.33 15.75
CA ARG A 534 -14.55 -17.73 16.23
C ARG A 534 -14.49 -17.16 17.66
N GLY A 535 -13.31 -17.07 18.27
CA GLY A 535 -13.15 -16.64 19.66
C GLY A 535 -13.58 -15.19 19.92
N PHE A 536 -13.50 -14.33 18.91
CA PHE A 536 -13.88 -12.92 19.02
C PHE A 536 -15.40 -12.71 19.09
N GLU A 537 -16.20 -13.62 18.52
CA GLU A 537 -17.68 -13.49 18.52
C GLU A 537 -18.21 -13.42 19.96
N LYS A 538 -17.64 -14.22 20.87
CA LYS A 538 -17.96 -14.20 22.31
C LYS A 538 -17.60 -12.90 23.00
N VAL A 539 -16.61 -12.15 22.49
CA VAL A 539 -16.27 -10.82 23.01
C VAL A 539 -17.37 -9.83 22.63
N MET A 540 -17.99 -10.03 21.48
CA MET A 540 -18.96 -9.10 20.90
C MET A 540 -20.40 -9.31 21.38
N GLU A 541 -20.77 -10.52 21.85
CA GLU A 541 -22.11 -10.82 22.38
C GLU A 541 -22.61 -9.81 23.44
N ALA A 542 -21.68 -9.19 24.20
CA ALA A 542 -21.99 -8.23 25.26
C ALA A 542 -21.44 -6.81 25.00
N CYS A 543 -20.93 -6.52 23.80
CA CYS A 543 -20.34 -5.23 23.42
C CYS A 543 -20.90 -4.74 22.09
N ASP A 544 -21.58 -3.59 22.09
CA ASP A 544 -22.05 -2.95 20.87
C ASP A 544 -20.99 -1.98 20.32
N VAL A 545 -19.92 -2.54 19.76
CA VAL A 545 -18.84 -1.77 19.12
C VAL A 545 -18.61 -2.24 17.67
N PRO A 546 -18.19 -1.35 16.75
CA PRO A 546 -17.91 -1.75 15.38
C PRO A 546 -16.67 -2.64 15.27
N ILE A 547 -16.74 -3.61 14.36
CA ILE A 547 -15.59 -4.41 13.94
C ILE A 547 -14.99 -3.77 12.69
N VAL A 548 -13.72 -3.39 12.72
CA VAL A 548 -13.02 -2.82 11.56
C VAL A 548 -12.03 -3.86 11.02
N PRO A 549 -12.28 -4.44 9.83
CA PRO A 549 -11.34 -5.37 9.23
C PRO A 549 -10.10 -4.63 8.72
N PHE A 550 -8.93 -5.27 8.80
CA PHE A 550 -7.70 -4.75 8.22
C PHE A 550 -6.92 -5.81 7.45
N TYR A 551 -6.09 -5.37 6.51
CA TYR A 551 -5.15 -6.23 5.79
C TYR A 551 -3.76 -5.61 5.73
N LEU A 552 -2.76 -6.40 6.09
CA LEU A 552 -1.35 -6.09 6.02
C LEU A 552 -0.74 -6.72 4.76
N HIS A 553 -0.12 -5.92 3.90
CA HIS A 553 0.59 -6.39 2.70
C HIS A 553 2.06 -6.00 2.72
N GLY A 554 2.88 -6.79 2.01
CA GLY A 554 4.32 -6.53 1.85
C GLY A 554 5.19 -7.08 2.97
N LEU A 555 4.63 -7.54 4.10
CA LEU A 555 5.42 -8.16 5.18
C LEU A 555 5.82 -9.62 4.88
N TRP A 556 5.05 -10.35 4.07
CA TRP A 556 5.41 -11.69 3.61
C TRP A 556 6.65 -11.64 2.73
N GLY A 557 7.66 -12.45 3.03
CA GLY A 557 8.99 -12.38 2.42
C GLY A 557 9.93 -11.35 3.06
N SER A 558 9.53 -10.68 4.14
CA SER A 558 10.45 -9.85 4.93
C SER A 558 11.28 -10.72 5.87
N THR A 559 12.35 -10.12 6.45
CA THR A 559 13.12 -10.76 7.53
C THR A 559 12.30 -11.05 8.77
N PHE A 560 11.11 -10.43 8.89
CA PHE A 560 10.18 -10.60 10.00
C PHE A 560 9.03 -11.58 9.69
N SER A 561 9.07 -12.27 8.55
CA SER A 561 8.08 -13.30 8.19
C SER A 561 8.68 -14.70 8.31
N ARG A 562 7.81 -15.73 8.33
CA ARG A 562 8.21 -17.14 8.29
C ARG A 562 8.60 -17.65 6.89
N ALA A 563 8.66 -16.78 5.89
CA ALA A 563 9.07 -17.16 4.53
C ALA A 563 10.50 -17.71 4.49
N ASN A 564 10.84 -18.51 3.48
CA ASN A 564 12.16 -19.11 3.34
C ASN A 564 13.23 -18.05 3.00
N PRO A 565 14.51 -18.24 3.42
CA PRO A 565 15.58 -17.26 3.19
C PRO A 565 15.73 -16.82 1.73
N ARG A 566 15.71 -17.76 0.77
CA ARG A 566 15.78 -17.43 -0.66
C ARG A 566 14.59 -16.57 -1.10
N TYR A 567 13.36 -16.96 -0.76
CA TYR A 567 12.19 -16.14 -1.04
C TYR A 567 12.28 -14.74 -0.42
N ARG A 568 12.86 -14.61 0.79
CA ARG A 568 13.07 -13.28 1.42
C ARG A 568 14.04 -12.41 0.63
N LEU A 569 15.09 -13.02 0.07
CA LEU A 569 16.06 -12.32 -0.78
C LEU A 569 15.42 -11.89 -2.11
N VAL A 570 14.70 -12.81 -2.77
CA VAL A 570 14.05 -12.54 -4.05
C VAL A 570 12.92 -11.52 -3.90
N SER A 571 12.05 -11.64 -2.90
CA SER A 571 10.91 -10.70 -2.72
C SER A 571 11.32 -9.25 -2.40
N ARG A 572 12.60 -8.97 -2.13
CA ARG A 572 13.11 -7.60 -2.02
C ARG A 572 13.15 -6.94 -3.39
N HIS A 573 12.38 -5.86 -3.55
CA HIS A 573 12.39 -5.04 -4.76
C HIS A 573 12.84 -3.62 -4.41
N GLY A 574 13.88 -3.12 -5.09
CA GLY A 574 14.40 -1.76 -4.93
C GLY A 574 15.09 -1.50 -3.58
N ALA A 575 15.40 -0.23 -3.31
CA ALA A 575 16.12 0.18 -2.10
C ALA A 575 15.26 0.13 -0.82
N ARG A 576 13.93 0.20 -0.96
CA ARG A 576 12.98 0.15 0.16
C ARG A 576 11.79 -0.73 -0.19
N ARG A 577 11.40 -1.60 0.74
CA ARG A 577 10.24 -2.48 0.60
C ARG A 577 8.96 -1.69 0.87
N GLU A 578 7.97 -1.80 0.01
CA GLU A 578 6.65 -1.21 0.27
C GLU A 578 5.87 -2.09 1.26
N LEU A 579 5.32 -1.46 2.30
CA LEU A 579 4.42 -2.04 3.27
C LEU A 579 3.09 -1.31 3.18
N GLY A 580 1.99 -2.03 3.21
CA GLY A 580 0.68 -1.41 3.17
C GLY A 580 -0.23 -1.91 4.29
N VAL A 581 -1.07 -1.00 4.78
CA VAL A 581 -2.15 -1.29 5.73
C VAL A 581 -3.45 -0.75 5.15
N TRP A 582 -4.42 -1.64 4.92
CA TRP A 582 -5.75 -1.26 4.46
C TRP A 582 -6.74 -1.48 5.59
N PHE A 583 -7.52 -0.46 5.92
CA PHE A 583 -8.65 -0.55 6.85
C PHE A 583 -9.95 -0.59 6.03
N GLY A 584 -10.78 -1.60 6.27
CA GLY A 584 -12.07 -1.77 5.60
C GLY A 584 -13.21 -1.08 6.34
N ALA A 585 -14.36 -1.02 5.66
CA ALA A 585 -15.56 -0.42 6.23
C ALA A 585 -15.98 -1.13 7.55
N PRO A 586 -16.48 -0.39 8.56
CA PRO A 586 -16.95 -0.98 9.80
C PRO A 586 -18.07 -2.00 9.55
N LEU A 587 -17.93 -3.17 10.17
CA LEU A 587 -18.94 -4.21 10.23
C LEU A 587 -19.72 -4.10 11.56
N PRO A 588 -20.98 -4.56 11.59
CA PRO A 588 -21.77 -4.58 12.82
C PRO A 588 -21.16 -5.55 13.85
N SER A 589 -21.54 -5.35 15.12
CA SER A 589 -21.03 -6.11 16.27
C SER A 589 -21.36 -7.62 16.21
N ASP A 590 -22.42 -7.99 15.50
CA ASP A 590 -22.87 -9.37 15.28
C ASP A 590 -22.22 -10.09 14.08
N ALA A 591 -21.27 -9.45 13.39
CA ALA A 591 -20.63 -10.03 12.23
C ALA A 591 -19.82 -11.30 12.58
N ARG A 592 -20.20 -12.42 11.94
CA ARG A 592 -19.55 -13.72 12.08
C ARG A 592 -18.19 -13.81 11.38
N ALA A 593 -17.38 -14.81 11.75
CA ALA A 593 -16.03 -15.02 11.24
C ALA A 593 -15.92 -15.15 9.71
N ASP A 594 -16.89 -15.80 9.05
CA ASP A 594 -17.00 -15.92 7.59
C ASP A 594 -17.10 -14.55 6.91
N ARG A 595 -18.00 -13.69 7.40
CA ARG A 595 -18.20 -12.33 6.88
C ARG A 595 -16.98 -11.43 7.10
N VAL A 596 -16.36 -11.50 8.28
CA VAL A 596 -15.11 -10.77 8.55
C VAL A 596 -13.98 -11.25 7.63
N LYS A 597 -13.85 -12.57 7.42
CA LYS A 597 -12.85 -13.15 6.52
C LYS A 597 -13.07 -12.71 5.07
N GLN A 598 -14.31 -12.65 4.60
CA GLN A 598 -14.64 -12.13 3.27
C GLN A 598 -14.27 -10.65 3.13
N ALA A 599 -14.55 -9.82 4.14
CA ALA A 599 -14.13 -8.42 4.14
C ALA A 599 -12.60 -8.28 4.07
N VAL A 600 -11.84 -9.09 4.82
CA VAL A 600 -10.38 -9.12 4.76
C VAL A 600 -9.87 -9.63 3.40
N ARG A 601 -10.54 -10.59 2.77
CA ARG A 601 -10.24 -11.03 1.38
C ARG A 601 -10.46 -9.91 0.37
N SER A 602 -11.54 -9.14 0.49
CA SER A 602 -11.78 -7.95 -0.34
C SER A 602 -10.66 -6.91 -0.18
N LEU A 603 -10.17 -6.69 1.04
CA LEU A 603 -9.00 -5.83 1.27
C LEU A 603 -7.72 -6.42 0.65
N SER A 604 -7.55 -7.75 0.71
CA SER A 604 -6.44 -8.43 0.05
C SER A 604 -6.45 -8.20 -1.46
N PHE A 605 -7.61 -8.33 -2.11
CA PHE A 605 -7.77 -8.02 -3.55
C PHE A 605 -7.28 -6.61 -3.87
N ARG A 606 -7.80 -5.58 -3.17
CA ARG A 606 -7.39 -4.18 -3.39
C ARG A 606 -5.90 -3.96 -3.15
N ALA A 607 -5.34 -4.59 -2.13
CA ALA A 607 -3.92 -4.47 -1.80
C ALA A 607 -3.02 -5.06 -2.90
N TRP A 608 -3.37 -6.23 -3.44
CA TRP A 608 -2.64 -6.86 -4.53
C TRP A 608 -2.79 -6.07 -5.83
N ASP A 609 -4.00 -5.61 -6.14
CA ASP A 609 -4.31 -4.80 -7.32
C ASP A 609 -3.43 -3.55 -7.39
N GLN A 610 -3.41 -2.75 -6.31
CA GLN A 610 -2.59 -1.55 -6.21
C GLN A 610 -1.07 -1.82 -6.16
N THR A 611 -0.66 -2.96 -5.63
CA THR A 611 0.78 -3.30 -5.49
C THR A 611 1.37 -3.73 -6.82
N ILE A 612 0.62 -4.46 -7.65
CA ILE A 612 1.07 -4.90 -8.97
C ILE A 612 1.23 -3.71 -9.92
N ASP A 613 0.38 -2.68 -9.83
CA ASP A 613 0.47 -1.47 -10.67
C ASP A 613 1.78 -0.68 -10.49
N ARG A 614 2.49 -0.91 -9.38
CA ARG A 614 3.79 -0.29 -9.07
C ARG A 614 4.99 -1.11 -9.54
N GLN A 615 4.76 -2.29 -10.12
CA GLN A 615 5.82 -3.18 -10.60
C GLN A 615 6.31 -2.80 -12.00
N GLU A 616 7.44 -3.38 -12.41
CA GLU A 616 7.88 -3.35 -13.79
C GLU A 616 7.33 -4.54 -14.59
N PRO A 617 7.16 -4.40 -15.92
CA PRO A 617 6.86 -5.52 -16.82
C PRO A 617 7.74 -6.75 -16.60
N LEU A 618 7.15 -7.92 -16.80
CA LEU A 618 7.77 -9.21 -16.42
C LEU A 618 9.18 -9.42 -17.01
N HIS A 619 9.44 -8.99 -18.24
CA HIS A 619 10.75 -9.18 -18.88
C HIS A 619 11.84 -8.31 -18.23
N LEU A 620 11.49 -7.19 -17.60
CA LEU A 620 12.41 -6.37 -16.82
C LEU A 620 12.68 -6.99 -15.44
N GLN A 621 11.68 -7.63 -14.85
CA GLN A 621 11.87 -8.42 -13.62
C GLN A 621 12.87 -9.55 -13.86
N TRP A 622 12.69 -10.30 -14.95
CA TRP A 622 13.65 -11.31 -15.40
C TRP A 622 15.07 -10.73 -15.59
N LEU A 623 15.21 -9.61 -16.32
CA LEU A 623 16.51 -8.97 -16.53
C LEU A 623 17.21 -8.63 -15.20
N ARG A 624 16.48 -8.09 -14.22
CA ARG A 624 17.02 -7.81 -12.88
C ARG A 624 17.51 -9.09 -12.19
N ARG A 625 16.73 -10.18 -12.23
CA ARG A 625 17.15 -11.47 -11.65
C ARG A 625 18.38 -12.06 -12.32
N CYS A 626 18.52 -11.87 -13.62
CA CYS A 626 19.72 -12.26 -14.34
C CYS A 626 20.97 -11.50 -13.84
N LYS A 627 20.82 -10.23 -13.44
CA LYS A 627 21.93 -9.40 -12.96
C LYS A 627 22.28 -9.61 -11.48
N GLU A 628 21.35 -10.05 -10.65
CA GLU A 628 21.59 -10.28 -9.21
C GLU A 628 22.50 -11.49 -8.96
N HIS A 629 22.28 -12.62 -9.64
CA HIS A 629 23.09 -13.84 -9.48
C HIS A 629 23.52 -14.39 -10.85
N PRO A 630 24.49 -13.74 -11.51
CA PRO A 630 24.82 -13.98 -12.93
C PRO A 630 25.24 -15.42 -13.27
N PHE A 631 25.87 -16.13 -12.34
CA PHE A 631 26.46 -17.44 -12.57
C PHE A 631 25.60 -18.61 -12.09
N GLU A 632 24.45 -18.36 -11.48
CA GLU A 632 23.51 -19.42 -11.13
C GLU A 632 22.85 -20.01 -12.39
N ARG A 633 22.49 -21.30 -12.34
CA ARG A 633 21.73 -21.96 -13.39
C ARG A 633 20.39 -21.23 -13.61
N ALA A 634 20.04 -21.05 -14.88
CA ALA A 634 18.76 -20.49 -15.29
C ALA A 634 17.87 -21.57 -15.88
N VAL A 635 18.31 -22.17 -16.99
CA VAL A 635 17.56 -23.17 -17.74
C VAL A 635 18.50 -24.27 -18.21
N ALA A 636 18.12 -25.52 -17.94
CA ALA A 636 18.67 -26.69 -18.59
C ALA A 636 17.57 -27.40 -19.38
N ASP A 637 17.90 -28.17 -20.41
CA ASP A 637 16.91 -28.96 -21.14
C ASP A 637 17.43 -30.35 -21.57
N ALA A 638 16.48 -31.19 -21.99
CA ALA A 638 16.77 -32.57 -22.40
C ALA A 638 17.66 -32.70 -23.64
N SER A 639 17.92 -31.61 -24.38
CA SER A 639 18.87 -31.61 -25.51
C SER A 639 20.33 -31.57 -25.06
N GLY A 640 20.59 -31.30 -23.78
CA GLY A 640 21.93 -31.12 -23.21
C GLY A 640 22.33 -29.67 -23.00
N THR A 641 21.45 -28.72 -23.33
CA THR A 641 21.68 -27.29 -23.05
C THR A 641 21.59 -27.05 -21.53
N ASP A 642 22.57 -26.35 -20.97
CA ASP A 642 22.60 -25.94 -19.55
C ASP A 642 23.17 -24.52 -19.46
N LEU A 643 22.28 -23.54 -19.32
CA LEU A 643 22.62 -22.12 -19.33
C LEU A 643 22.50 -21.53 -17.93
N ASN A 644 23.55 -20.84 -17.50
CA ASN A 644 23.48 -19.90 -16.40
C ASN A 644 22.78 -18.60 -16.83
N ARG A 645 22.47 -17.73 -15.85
CA ARG A 645 21.71 -16.49 -16.10
C ARG A 645 22.40 -15.52 -17.07
N VAL A 646 23.73 -15.41 -17.04
CA VAL A 646 24.48 -14.57 -18.00
C VAL A 646 24.46 -15.17 -19.39
N GLN A 647 24.61 -16.50 -19.52
CA GLN A 647 24.53 -17.17 -20.81
C GLN A 647 23.12 -17.04 -21.42
N LEU A 648 22.08 -17.19 -20.61
CA LEU A 648 20.70 -16.98 -21.03
C LEU A 648 20.47 -15.52 -21.48
N LEU A 649 20.91 -14.54 -20.69
CA LEU A 649 20.82 -13.12 -21.05
C LEU A 649 21.59 -12.83 -22.34
N THR A 650 22.78 -13.40 -22.50
CA THR A 650 23.59 -13.28 -23.72
C THR A 650 22.83 -13.79 -24.94
N ALA A 651 22.21 -14.97 -24.85
CA ALA A 651 21.41 -15.53 -25.92
C ALA A 651 20.22 -14.62 -26.26
N VAL A 652 19.50 -14.11 -25.27
CA VAL A 652 18.38 -13.18 -25.49
C VAL A 652 18.86 -11.89 -26.17
N LEU A 653 19.99 -11.29 -25.76
CA LEU A 653 20.52 -10.08 -26.41
C LEU A 653 20.89 -10.31 -27.88
N LEU A 654 21.43 -11.49 -28.20
CA LEU A 654 21.75 -11.88 -29.58
C LEU A 654 20.47 -12.06 -30.41
N PHE A 655 19.46 -12.74 -29.87
CA PHE A 655 18.16 -12.90 -30.52
C PHE A 655 17.44 -11.57 -30.71
N ILE A 656 17.47 -10.66 -29.73
CA ILE A 656 16.94 -9.29 -29.88
C ILE A 656 17.58 -8.61 -31.09
N LYS A 657 18.93 -8.61 -31.17
CA LYS A 657 19.66 -7.97 -32.26
C LYS A 657 19.29 -8.56 -33.63
N ALA A 658 19.12 -9.88 -33.71
CA ALA A 658 18.87 -10.59 -34.96
C ALA A 658 17.41 -10.49 -35.43
N LEU A 659 16.46 -10.53 -34.49
CA LEU A 659 15.03 -10.49 -34.81
C LEU A 659 14.52 -9.07 -35.03
N LYS A 660 15.16 -8.04 -34.45
CA LYS A 660 14.71 -6.64 -34.55
C LYS A 660 14.46 -6.16 -36.00
N PRO A 661 15.35 -6.42 -36.98
CA PRO A 661 15.11 -5.99 -38.36
C PRO A 661 13.95 -6.74 -39.02
N ALA A 662 13.86 -8.05 -38.84
CA ALA A 662 12.85 -8.90 -39.46
C ALA A 662 11.43 -8.65 -38.92
N LEU A 663 11.32 -8.18 -37.68
CA LEU A 663 10.05 -8.02 -36.97
C LEU A 663 9.62 -6.56 -36.80
N LYS A 664 10.28 -5.60 -37.48
CA LYS A 664 10.07 -4.16 -37.25
C LYS A 664 8.59 -3.75 -37.27
N ASP A 665 7.86 -4.17 -38.30
CA ASP A 665 6.47 -3.76 -38.55
C ASP A 665 5.42 -4.76 -38.01
N GLN A 666 5.87 -5.83 -37.36
CA GLN A 666 4.99 -6.86 -36.79
C GLN A 666 4.74 -6.60 -35.30
N LYS A 667 3.51 -6.80 -34.82
CA LYS A 667 3.20 -6.78 -33.37
C LYS A 667 3.07 -8.17 -32.78
N ASN A 668 2.39 -9.08 -33.50
CA ASN A 668 2.19 -10.47 -33.11
C ASN A 668 3.19 -11.34 -33.85
N VAL A 669 3.84 -12.27 -33.14
CA VAL A 669 4.84 -13.18 -33.73
C VAL A 669 4.56 -14.58 -33.24
N GLY A 670 4.40 -15.52 -34.17
CA GLY A 670 4.13 -16.91 -33.84
C GLY A 670 5.35 -17.58 -33.21
N VAL A 671 5.11 -18.43 -32.22
CA VAL A 671 6.12 -19.28 -31.61
C VAL A 671 5.63 -20.72 -31.66
N LEU A 672 6.33 -21.55 -32.40
CA LEU A 672 6.08 -22.98 -32.55
C LEU A 672 7.29 -23.75 -31.99
N LEU A 673 7.48 -23.67 -30.69
CA LEU A 673 8.60 -24.31 -29.99
C LEU A 673 8.09 -25.09 -28.77
N PRO A 674 8.76 -26.18 -28.40
CA PRO A 674 8.42 -26.92 -27.19
C PRO A 674 9.07 -26.28 -25.96
N SER A 675 8.74 -26.80 -24.78
CA SER A 675 9.38 -26.44 -23.52
C SER A 675 10.87 -26.78 -23.56
N SER A 676 11.70 -25.74 -23.65
CA SER A 676 13.14 -25.83 -23.92
C SER A 676 13.84 -24.51 -23.61
N ALA A 677 15.18 -24.51 -23.63
CA ALA A 677 15.96 -23.27 -23.52
C ALA A 677 15.64 -22.31 -24.69
N ALA A 678 15.50 -22.84 -25.91
CA ALA A 678 15.15 -22.07 -27.10
C ALA A 678 13.76 -21.41 -26.98
N GLY A 679 12.74 -22.16 -26.55
CA GLY A 679 11.40 -21.62 -26.30
C GLY A 679 11.39 -20.49 -25.27
N SER A 680 12.23 -20.60 -24.24
CA SER A 680 12.43 -19.55 -23.23
C SER A 680 13.10 -18.30 -23.81
N ILE A 681 14.19 -18.48 -24.56
CA ILE A 681 14.95 -17.38 -25.19
C ILE A 681 14.06 -16.59 -26.15
N VAL A 682 13.31 -17.28 -27.02
CA VAL A 682 12.47 -16.63 -28.03
C VAL A 682 11.34 -15.83 -27.38
N ASN A 683 10.62 -16.40 -26.41
CA ASN A 683 9.56 -15.68 -25.70
C ASN A 683 10.10 -14.42 -25.01
N LEU A 684 11.23 -14.51 -24.30
CA LEU A 684 11.85 -13.36 -23.63
C LEU A 684 12.35 -12.30 -24.62
N ALA A 685 12.99 -12.71 -25.73
CA ALA A 685 13.47 -11.80 -26.76
C ALA A 685 12.34 -11.02 -27.44
N LEU A 686 11.22 -11.71 -27.75
CA LEU A 686 10.04 -11.08 -28.33
C LEU A 686 9.41 -10.07 -27.37
N MET A 687 9.24 -10.44 -26.09
CA MET A 687 8.70 -9.52 -25.08
C MET A 687 9.63 -8.31 -24.85
N ALA A 688 10.96 -8.50 -24.88
CA ALA A 688 11.93 -7.40 -24.80
C ALA A 688 11.89 -6.47 -26.02
N LEU A 689 11.53 -6.98 -27.20
CA LEU A 689 11.29 -6.21 -28.42
C LEU A 689 9.91 -5.52 -28.45
N GLY A 690 9.11 -5.60 -27.38
CA GLY A 690 7.74 -5.09 -27.34
C GLY A 690 6.78 -5.83 -28.27
N LYS A 691 7.13 -7.07 -28.66
CA LYS A 691 6.29 -7.95 -29.49
C LYS A 691 5.45 -8.86 -28.61
N ARG A 692 4.39 -9.41 -29.20
CA ARG A 692 3.42 -10.30 -28.56
C ARG A 692 3.64 -11.74 -29.05
N PRO A 693 4.43 -12.55 -28.32
CA PRO A 693 4.54 -13.97 -28.62
C PRO A 693 3.17 -14.63 -28.66
N VAL A 694 2.89 -15.33 -29.76
CA VAL A 694 1.69 -16.16 -29.95
C VAL A 694 2.14 -17.61 -29.96
N ASN A 695 2.09 -18.27 -28.81
CA ASN A 695 2.56 -19.66 -28.69
C ASN A 695 1.49 -20.59 -29.30
N LEU A 696 1.80 -21.13 -30.49
CA LEU A 696 0.88 -21.92 -31.29
C LEU A 696 0.75 -23.34 -30.74
N ASN A 697 -0.49 -23.79 -30.60
CA ASN A 697 -0.80 -25.12 -30.11
C ASN A 697 -0.64 -26.16 -31.23
N TYR A 698 0.47 -26.91 -31.18
CA TYR A 698 0.80 -27.99 -32.12
C TYR A 698 0.10 -29.32 -31.83
N THR A 699 -0.91 -29.31 -30.97
CA THR A 699 -1.85 -30.44 -30.77
C THR A 699 -3.24 -30.16 -31.37
N LEU A 700 -3.43 -29.00 -31.99
CA LEU A 700 -4.64 -28.70 -32.75
C LEU A 700 -4.58 -29.31 -34.15
N SER A 701 -5.74 -29.41 -34.81
CA SER A 701 -5.80 -29.73 -36.24
C SER A 701 -5.14 -28.63 -37.08
N ALA A 702 -4.78 -28.94 -38.32
CA ALA A 702 -4.17 -27.99 -39.24
C ALA A 702 -5.08 -26.78 -39.49
N GLU A 703 -6.38 -27.00 -39.64
CA GLU A 703 -7.39 -25.95 -39.88
C GLU A 703 -7.51 -25.01 -38.67
N ALA A 704 -7.49 -25.57 -37.45
CA ALA A 704 -7.51 -24.78 -36.24
C ALA A 704 -6.22 -23.96 -36.05
N MET A 705 -5.06 -24.51 -36.42
CA MET A 705 -3.82 -23.75 -36.42
C MET A 705 -3.84 -22.62 -37.45
N GLU A 706 -4.34 -22.87 -38.66
CA GLU A 706 -4.50 -21.85 -39.70
C GLU A 706 -5.41 -20.71 -39.24
N ALA A 707 -6.57 -21.05 -38.68
CA ALA A 707 -7.50 -20.06 -38.12
C ALA A 707 -6.85 -19.22 -37.01
N ALA A 708 -6.00 -19.83 -36.16
CA ALA A 708 -5.25 -19.10 -35.14
C ALA A 708 -4.21 -18.15 -35.74
N VAL A 709 -3.48 -18.60 -36.77
CA VAL A 709 -2.48 -17.82 -37.51
C VAL A 709 -3.12 -16.60 -38.15
N ASP A 710 -4.25 -16.78 -38.83
CA ASP A 710 -4.97 -15.70 -39.52
C ASP A 710 -5.59 -14.72 -38.54
N ARG A 711 -6.25 -15.22 -37.49
CA ARG A 711 -6.88 -14.37 -36.46
C ARG A 711 -5.86 -13.51 -35.72
N ALA A 712 -4.67 -14.07 -35.45
CA ALA A 712 -3.55 -13.33 -34.87
C ALA A 712 -2.79 -12.46 -35.90
N GLY A 713 -3.06 -12.61 -37.20
CA GLY A 713 -2.39 -11.88 -38.27
C GLY A 713 -0.88 -12.15 -38.29
N LEU A 714 -0.47 -13.42 -38.14
CA LEU A 714 0.94 -13.78 -38.05
C LEU A 714 1.58 -13.79 -39.43
N GLN A 715 2.61 -12.97 -39.61
CA GLN A 715 3.46 -12.97 -40.81
C GLN A 715 4.72 -13.80 -40.61
N THR A 716 5.17 -13.95 -39.37
CA THR A 716 6.35 -14.75 -39.00
C THR A 716 6.03 -15.69 -37.84
N VAL A 717 6.48 -16.94 -37.98
CA VAL A 717 6.40 -17.99 -36.96
C VAL A 717 7.79 -18.56 -36.72
N ILE A 718 8.29 -18.42 -35.50
CA ILE A 718 9.61 -18.92 -35.10
C ILE A 718 9.48 -20.37 -34.65
N SER A 719 10.25 -21.27 -35.25
CA SER A 719 10.29 -22.71 -34.94
C SER A 719 11.73 -23.23 -34.96
N SER A 720 11.91 -24.55 -34.82
CA SER A 720 13.22 -25.20 -34.95
C SER A 720 13.14 -26.40 -35.89
N GLU A 721 14.21 -26.64 -36.67
CA GLU A 721 14.25 -27.75 -37.64
C GLU A 721 14.06 -29.09 -36.94
N GLN A 722 14.70 -29.25 -35.77
CA GLN A 722 14.58 -30.47 -34.98
C GLN A 722 13.14 -30.70 -34.50
N PHE A 723 12.43 -29.64 -34.13
CA PHE A 723 11.06 -29.75 -33.63
C PHE A 723 10.06 -30.00 -34.75
N LEU A 724 10.22 -29.33 -35.91
CA LEU A 724 9.39 -29.60 -37.08
C LEU A 724 9.50 -31.06 -37.52
N LYS A 725 10.71 -31.61 -37.61
CA LYS A 725 10.93 -33.04 -37.92
C LYS A 725 10.21 -33.96 -36.93
N LYS A 726 10.20 -33.61 -35.64
CA LYS A 726 9.47 -34.38 -34.61
C LYS A 726 7.96 -34.31 -34.79
N LEU A 727 7.41 -33.16 -35.20
CA LEU A 727 5.97 -33.01 -35.48
C LEU A 727 5.58 -33.79 -36.74
N SER A 728 6.37 -33.70 -37.82
CA SER A 728 6.11 -34.45 -39.05
C SER A 728 6.15 -35.96 -38.80
N ALA A 729 7.09 -36.43 -37.97
CA ALA A 729 7.15 -37.83 -37.53
C ALA A 729 5.93 -38.28 -36.70
N LYS A 730 5.20 -37.34 -36.09
CA LYS A 730 3.93 -37.57 -35.38
C LYS A 730 2.69 -37.36 -36.28
N GLY A 731 2.89 -37.20 -37.59
CA GLY A 731 1.79 -37.06 -38.56
C GLY A 731 1.23 -35.64 -38.70
N PHE A 732 1.90 -34.62 -38.17
CA PHE A 732 1.51 -33.22 -38.32
C PHE A 732 2.62 -32.46 -39.03
N ASP A 733 2.37 -31.94 -40.24
CA ASP A 733 3.37 -31.19 -41.02
C ASP A 733 3.10 -29.68 -41.07
N PRO A 734 3.49 -28.92 -40.03
CA PRO A 734 3.32 -27.48 -40.00
C PRO A 734 4.24 -26.75 -41.00
N ALA A 735 5.24 -27.41 -41.59
CA ALA A 735 6.07 -26.79 -42.62
C ALA A 735 5.25 -26.53 -43.90
N ALA A 736 4.42 -27.49 -44.29
CA ALA A 736 3.48 -27.33 -45.40
C ALA A 736 2.45 -26.23 -45.13
N LEU A 737 1.95 -26.13 -43.90
CA LEU A 737 0.93 -25.14 -43.51
C LEU A 737 1.47 -23.70 -43.44
N LEU A 738 2.64 -23.52 -42.85
CA LEU A 738 3.17 -22.19 -42.52
C LEU A 738 4.05 -21.62 -43.62
N GLY A 739 4.61 -22.46 -44.50
CA GLY A 739 5.36 -22.06 -45.69
C GLY A 739 6.43 -21.00 -45.38
N GLU A 740 6.40 -19.90 -46.15
CA GLU A 740 7.36 -18.79 -46.03
C GLU A 740 7.28 -18.01 -44.70
N ARG A 741 6.24 -18.23 -43.89
CA ARG A 741 6.10 -17.59 -42.57
C ARG A 741 7.14 -18.14 -41.57
N LEU A 742 7.76 -19.30 -41.85
CA LEU A 742 8.66 -19.96 -40.90
C LEU A 742 10.06 -19.32 -40.83
N LEU A 743 10.48 -19.00 -39.61
CA LEU A 743 11.84 -18.57 -39.28
C LEU A 743 12.49 -19.57 -38.32
N MET A 744 13.55 -20.26 -38.76
CA MET A 744 14.24 -21.25 -37.94
C MET A 744 15.16 -20.59 -36.91
N ALA A 745 15.02 -20.97 -35.64
CA ALA A 745 15.85 -20.48 -34.54
C ALA A 745 17.33 -20.84 -34.74
N GLU A 746 17.63 -21.99 -35.34
CA GLU A 746 18.98 -22.42 -35.70
C GLU A 746 19.60 -21.50 -36.77
N THR A 747 18.82 -21.08 -37.77
CA THR A 747 19.27 -20.14 -38.80
C THR A 747 19.60 -18.79 -38.20
N VAL A 748 18.76 -18.29 -37.28
CA VAL A 748 19.04 -17.08 -36.50
C VAL A 748 20.34 -17.25 -35.70
N GLY A 749 20.52 -18.40 -35.04
CA GLY A 749 21.70 -18.72 -34.24
C GLY A 749 23.02 -18.87 -35.02
N LYS A 750 22.97 -19.40 -36.25
CA LYS A 750 24.13 -19.54 -37.16
C LYS A 750 24.71 -18.19 -37.58
N GLY A 751 23.91 -17.13 -37.58
CA GLY A 751 24.35 -15.77 -37.90
C GLY A 751 25.23 -15.10 -36.83
N PHE A 752 25.47 -15.75 -35.68
CA PHE A 752 26.23 -15.16 -34.58
C PHE A 752 27.72 -15.50 -34.65
N ASP A 753 28.53 -14.52 -35.06
CA ASP A 753 29.99 -14.62 -35.03
C ASP A 753 30.56 -14.58 -33.60
N THR A 754 31.78 -15.09 -33.40
CA THR A 754 32.44 -15.18 -32.09
C THR A 754 32.59 -13.81 -31.43
N ARG A 755 32.85 -12.75 -32.20
CA ARG A 755 32.99 -11.40 -31.67
C ARG A 755 31.65 -10.85 -31.18
N SER A 756 30.56 -11.06 -31.91
CA SER A 756 29.21 -10.69 -31.44
C SER A 756 28.83 -11.43 -30.16
N LYS A 757 29.13 -12.74 -30.05
CA LYS A 757 28.89 -13.53 -28.83
C LYS A 757 29.69 -13.00 -27.64
N ALA A 758 31.00 -12.79 -27.81
CA ALA A 758 31.87 -12.26 -26.76
C ALA A 758 31.42 -10.86 -26.30
N LEU A 759 31.06 -9.98 -27.24
CA LEU A 759 30.57 -8.64 -26.92
C LEU A 759 29.22 -8.66 -26.20
N ALA A 760 28.28 -9.51 -26.63
CA ALA A 760 27.00 -9.68 -25.96
C ALA A 760 27.18 -10.22 -24.54
N MET A 761 28.09 -11.18 -24.33
CA MET A 761 28.40 -11.72 -23.01
C MET A 761 29.07 -10.68 -22.11
N ALA A 762 30.04 -9.92 -22.63
CA ALA A 762 30.65 -8.81 -21.90
C ALA A 762 29.62 -7.77 -21.48
N ARG A 763 28.67 -7.42 -22.36
CA ARG A 763 27.57 -6.51 -22.03
C ARG A 763 26.62 -7.10 -20.99
N ALA A 764 26.23 -8.36 -21.14
CA ALA A 764 25.38 -9.07 -20.18
C ALA A 764 26.02 -9.12 -18.78
N LEU A 765 27.34 -9.28 -18.69
CA LEU A 765 28.07 -9.35 -17.43
C LEU A 765 28.32 -7.96 -16.81
N LEU A 766 28.83 -7.01 -17.59
CA LEU A 766 29.38 -5.76 -17.07
C LEU A 766 28.37 -4.61 -17.01
N LEU A 767 27.41 -4.53 -17.95
CA LEU A 767 26.48 -3.40 -17.97
C LEU A 767 25.42 -3.53 -16.88
N PRO A 768 25.06 -2.44 -16.18
CA PRO A 768 23.90 -2.41 -15.29
C PRO A 768 22.60 -2.73 -16.04
N ALA A 769 21.62 -3.31 -15.33
CA ALA A 769 20.31 -3.65 -15.92
C ALA A 769 19.63 -2.44 -16.60
N SER A 770 19.77 -1.25 -16.03
CA SER A 770 19.21 -0.01 -16.59
C SER A 770 19.78 0.34 -17.96
N TRP A 771 21.07 0.08 -18.21
CA TRP A 771 21.71 0.35 -19.49
C TRP A 771 21.35 -0.70 -20.52
N ILE A 772 21.28 -1.98 -20.12
CA ILE A 772 20.80 -3.04 -21.01
C ILE A 772 19.37 -2.76 -21.45
N ARG A 773 18.50 -2.36 -20.51
CA ARG A 773 17.13 -1.91 -20.82
C ARG A 773 17.14 -0.78 -21.85
N ALA A 774 17.89 0.29 -21.60
CA ALA A 774 17.91 1.45 -22.49
C ALA A 774 18.45 1.13 -23.90
N LEU A 775 19.37 0.17 -24.03
CA LEU A 775 20.02 -0.17 -25.29
C LEU A 775 19.28 -1.22 -26.12
N TYR A 776 18.61 -2.18 -25.47
CA TYR A 776 18.07 -3.38 -26.14
C TYR A 776 16.56 -3.54 -26.02
N PHE A 777 15.92 -2.95 -25.01
CA PHE A 777 14.52 -3.24 -24.69
C PHE A 777 13.64 -2.08 -25.16
N GLU A 778 12.53 -2.42 -25.81
CA GLU A 778 11.51 -1.43 -26.15
C GLU A 778 10.72 -1.04 -24.89
N PRO A 779 10.25 0.22 -24.79
CA PRO A 779 9.43 0.65 -23.67
C PRO A 779 8.04 0.00 -23.76
N VAL A 780 7.68 -0.75 -22.73
CA VAL A 780 6.39 -1.46 -22.60
C VAL A 780 5.77 -1.13 -21.25
N THR A 781 4.45 -1.00 -21.21
CA THR A 781 3.66 -0.79 -19.98
C THR A 781 3.08 -2.11 -19.44
N LEU A 782 2.64 -2.13 -18.18
CA LEU A 782 2.05 -3.33 -17.56
C LEU A 782 0.74 -3.77 -18.25
N GLU A 783 -0.06 -2.83 -18.77
CA GLU A 783 -1.37 -3.12 -19.40
C GLU A 783 -1.29 -3.65 -20.83
N GLU A 784 -0.09 -3.61 -21.42
CA GLU A 784 0.13 -4.15 -22.76
C GLU A 784 0.11 -5.68 -22.74
N THR A 785 -0.49 -6.25 -23.80
CA THR A 785 -0.52 -7.70 -24.03
C THR A 785 0.92 -8.21 -24.12
N ALA A 786 1.29 -9.11 -23.21
CA ALA A 786 2.59 -9.77 -23.17
C ALA A 786 2.62 -11.03 -24.04
N THR A 787 1.51 -11.77 -24.11
CA THR A 787 1.40 -12.98 -24.95
C THR A 787 -0.06 -13.25 -25.30
N ILE A 788 -0.26 -14.01 -26.39
CA ILE A 788 -1.57 -14.50 -26.80
C ILE A 788 -1.51 -16.02 -26.84
N LEU A 789 -2.47 -16.67 -26.20
CA LEU A 789 -2.62 -18.13 -26.21
C LEU A 789 -3.96 -18.50 -26.82
N PHE A 790 -3.99 -19.57 -27.61
CA PHE A 790 -5.23 -20.04 -28.23
C PHE A 790 -5.81 -21.22 -27.46
N SER A 791 -7.10 -21.12 -27.12
CA SER A 791 -7.88 -22.24 -26.59
C SER A 791 -8.79 -22.83 -27.68
N SER A 792 -9.03 -24.14 -27.61
CA SER A 792 -10.03 -24.83 -28.42
C SER A 792 -11.42 -24.39 -27.93
N GLY A 793 -12.02 -23.40 -28.58
CA GLY A 793 -13.36 -22.93 -28.23
C GLY A 793 -14.43 -24.01 -28.43
N SER A 794 -15.50 -23.96 -27.63
CA SER A 794 -16.71 -24.81 -27.78
C SER A 794 -17.31 -24.74 -29.19
N GLU A 795 -17.23 -23.58 -29.84
CA GLU A 795 -17.75 -23.31 -31.19
C GLU A 795 -16.86 -23.85 -32.33
N GLY A 796 -15.63 -24.32 -32.05
CA GLY A 796 -14.74 -24.93 -33.05
C GLY A 796 -13.67 -23.99 -33.63
N THR A 797 -13.91 -22.68 -33.63
CA THR A 797 -12.89 -21.69 -33.98
C THR A 797 -12.04 -21.36 -32.74
N PRO A 798 -10.70 -21.42 -32.80
CA PRO A 798 -9.85 -21.08 -31.66
C PRO A 798 -10.03 -19.64 -31.18
N LYS A 799 -10.10 -19.44 -29.86
CA LYS A 799 -10.22 -18.13 -29.22
C LYS A 799 -8.84 -17.68 -28.74
N GLY A 800 -8.39 -16.52 -29.19
CA GLY A 800 -7.11 -15.95 -28.74
C GLY A 800 -7.30 -15.22 -27.41
N ILE A 801 -6.66 -15.65 -26.34
CA ILE A 801 -6.70 -15.02 -25.02
C ILE A 801 -5.54 -14.03 -24.90
N GLU A 802 -5.83 -12.75 -24.69
CA GLU A 802 -4.82 -11.71 -24.46
C GLU A 802 -4.43 -11.64 -22.99
N LEU A 803 -3.18 -12.04 -22.69
CA LEU A 803 -2.58 -11.92 -21.35
C LEU A 803 -1.62 -10.73 -21.33
N SER A 804 -1.81 -9.82 -20.39
CA SER A 804 -0.97 -8.62 -20.25
C SER A 804 0.24 -8.90 -19.35
N HIS A 805 1.22 -7.99 -19.41
CA HIS A 805 2.36 -8.06 -18.49
C HIS A 805 1.90 -8.04 -17.03
N ARG A 806 0.83 -7.28 -16.74
CA ARG A 806 0.20 -7.16 -15.44
C ARG A 806 -0.33 -8.48 -14.91
N ASN A 807 -1.23 -9.15 -15.66
CA ASN A 807 -1.87 -10.36 -15.14
C ASN A 807 -0.94 -11.56 -15.04
N LEU A 808 -0.02 -11.72 -15.99
CA LEU A 808 1.04 -12.74 -15.87
C LEU A 808 1.92 -12.49 -14.65
N LEU A 809 2.40 -11.26 -14.44
CA LEU A 809 3.25 -10.94 -13.30
C LEU A 809 2.50 -11.10 -11.98
N GLY A 810 1.24 -10.67 -11.93
CA GLY A 810 0.36 -10.87 -10.78
C GLY A 810 0.27 -12.35 -10.39
N ASN A 811 -0.04 -13.22 -11.36
CA ASN A 811 -0.14 -14.65 -11.10
C ASN A 811 1.21 -15.29 -10.72
N ILE A 812 2.31 -14.87 -11.37
CA ILE A 812 3.68 -15.29 -10.99
C ILE A 812 3.96 -14.96 -9.52
N LYS A 813 3.65 -13.74 -9.07
CA LYS A 813 3.88 -13.31 -7.68
C LYS A 813 2.98 -14.05 -6.69
N GLN A 814 1.72 -14.29 -7.06
CA GLN A 814 0.79 -15.07 -6.25
C GLN A 814 1.28 -16.52 -6.06
N VAL A 815 1.65 -17.21 -7.14
CA VAL A 815 2.16 -18.59 -7.08
C VAL A 815 3.52 -18.65 -6.38
N SER A 816 4.41 -17.70 -6.62
CA SER A 816 5.71 -17.58 -5.94
C SER A 816 5.56 -17.49 -4.42
N ALA A 817 4.58 -16.71 -3.93
CA ALA A 817 4.28 -16.64 -2.49
C ALA A 817 3.85 -17.98 -1.90
N MET A 818 3.07 -18.77 -2.66
CA MET A 818 2.59 -20.09 -2.25
C MET A 818 3.70 -21.14 -2.21
N LEU A 819 4.57 -21.15 -3.23
CA LEU A 819 5.68 -22.10 -3.31
C LEU A 819 6.66 -21.93 -2.13
N ASN A 820 6.80 -20.69 -1.64
CA ASN A 820 7.74 -20.30 -0.56
C ASN A 820 9.10 -20.98 -0.78
N PHE A 821 9.68 -20.80 -1.96
CA PHE A 821 10.79 -21.63 -2.43
C PHE A 821 12.12 -21.37 -1.70
N SER A 822 13.00 -22.38 -1.67
CA SER A 822 14.33 -22.39 -1.05
C SER A 822 15.46 -22.43 -2.09
N ASP A 823 16.73 -22.43 -1.64
CA ASP A 823 17.93 -22.49 -2.49
C ASP A 823 18.11 -23.78 -3.26
N ASP A 824 17.52 -24.86 -2.76
CA ASP A 824 17.56 -26.17 -3.39
C ASP A 824 16.41 -26.38 -4.39
N ASP A 825 15.51 -25.41 -4.55
CA ASP A 825 14.35 -25.59 -5.41
C ASP A 825 14.68 -25.45 -6.89
N LEU A 826 14.21 -26.44 -7.66
CA LEU A 826 14.28 -26.47 -9.12
C LEU A 826 12.94 -26.97 -9.67
N ILE A 827 12.40 -26.24 -10.64
CA ILE A 827 11.13 -26.60 -11.29
C ILE A 827 11.40 -27.52 -12.49
N LEU A 828 10.70 -28.64 -12.56
CA LEU A 828 10.70 -29.49 -13.76
C LEU A 828 9.70 -28.94 -14.78
N GLY A 829 10.21 -28.38 -15.89
CA GLY A 829 9.43 -27.75 -16.94
C GLY A 829 9.05 -28.70 -18.07
N SER A 830 8.18 -29.67 -17.80
CA SER A 830 7.68 -30.61 -18.82
C SER A 830 6.39 -30.17 -19.51
N LEU A 831 5.69 -29.18 -18.97
CA LEU A 831 4.40 -28.72 -19.49
C LEU A 831 4.59 -27.83 -20.74
N PRO A 832 3.78 -27.98 -21.81
CA PRO A 832 3.99 -27.24 -23.04
C PRO A 832 3.76 -25.73 -22.92
N ILE A 833 4.65 -24.92 -23.52
CA ILE A 833 4.60 -23.44 -23.47
C ILE A 833 3.47 -22.81 -24.31
N PHE A 834 2.75 -23.57 -25.13
CA PHE A 834 1.52 -23.09 -25.79
C PHE A 834 0.29 -23.17 -24.88
N HIS A 835 0.43 -23.76 -23.69
CA HIS A 835 -0.55 -23.69 -22.62
C HIS A 835 -0.08 -22.75 -21.53
N SER A 836 -1.00 -21.98 -20.96
CA SER A 836 -0.74 -21.04 -19.86
C SER A 836 -0.09 -21.71 -18.65
N PHE A 837 -0.42 -22.96 -18.36
CA PHE A 837 0.21 -23.72 -17.27
C PHE A 837 1.70 -23.98 -17.53
N GLY A 838 2.08 -24.36 -18.75
CA GLY A 838 3.49 -24.53 -19.12
C GLY A 838 4.22 -23.19 -19.26
N LEU A 839 3.62 -22.22 -19.94
CA LEU A 839 4.21 -20.92 -20.17
C LEU A 839 4.40 -20.14 -18.87
N THR A 840 3.34 -19.93 -18.09
CA THR A 840 3.45 -19.09 -16.89
C THR A 840 4.18 -19.82 -15.77
N VAL A 841 3.70 -21.00 -15.36
CA VAL A 841 4.16 -21.63 -14.12
C VAL A 841 5.51 -22.33 -14.28
N THR A 842 5.75 -22.97 -15.42
CA THR A 842 6.98 -23.77 -15.60
C THR A 842 8.08 -23.07 -16.40
N THR A 843 7.78 -21.94 -17.05
CA THR A 843 8.76 -21.18 -17.86
C THR A 843 8.95 -19.76 -17.33
N LEU A 844 7.93 -18.90 -17.35
CA LEU A 844 8.09 -17.49 -17.00
C LEU A 844 8.29 -17.26 -15.50
N LEU A 845 7.55 -17.97 -14.64
CA LEU A 845 7.69 -17.90 -13.18
C LEU A 845 9.12 -18.18 -12.72
N PRO A 846 9.74 -19.35 -13.04
CA PRO A 846 11.10 -19.63 -12.59
C PRO A 846 12.09 -18.56 -13.08
N LEU A 847 11.95 -18.10 -14.33
CA LEU A 847 12.83 -17.09 -14.90
C LEU A 847 12.66 -15.72 -14.21
N CYS A 848 11.43 -15.30 -13.89
CA CYS A 848 11.14 -14.02 -13.22
C CYS A 848 11.49 -14.02 -11.73
N GLU A 849 11.47 -15.18 -11.08
CA GLU A 849 11.76 -15.34 -9.64
C GLU A 849 13.19 -15.85 -9.38
N GLY A 850 13.95 -16.20 -10.42
CA GLY A 850 15.32 -16.72 -10.28
C GLY A 850 15.38 -18.17 -9.76
N ILE A 851 14.35 -18.97 -10.02
CA ILE A 851 14.33 -20.40 -9.73
C ILE A 851 14.86 -21.14 -10.98
N PRO A 852 15.84 -22.04 -10.87
CA PRO A 852 16.28 -22.85 -11.99
C PRO A 852 15.15 -23.71 -12.57
N VAL A 853 15.18 -23.96 -13.87
CA VAL A 853 14.25 -24.87 -14.55
C VAL A 853 14.99 -25.96 -15.35
N ALA A 854 14.51 -27.20 -15.25
CA ALA A 854 14.93 -28.30 -16.12
C ALA A 854 13.78 -28.64 -17.09
N ALA A 855 13.91 -28.23 -18.35
CA ALA A 855 12.85 -28.33 -19.34
C ALA A 855 12.88 -29.68 -20.09
N VAL A 856 11.69 -30.22 -20.35
CA VAL A 856 11.50 -31.44 -21.14
C VAL A 856 10.52 -31.13 -22.28
N PRO A 857 10.92 -31.29 -23.55
CA PRO A 857 10.07 -30.91 -24.69
C PRO A 857 8.75 -31.67 -24.80
N ASP A 858 8.73 -32.92 -24.34
CA ASP A 858 7.58 -33.82 -24.47
C ASP A 858 7.21 -34.40 -23.09
N PRO A 859 6.08 -33.99 -22.48
CA PRO A 859 5.63 -34.56 -21.21
C PRO A 859 5.19 -36.03 -21.31
N THR A 860 4.96 -36.55 -22.52
CA THR A 860 4.56 -37.96 -22.69
C THR A 860 5.76 -38.90 -22.63
N ASP A 861 6.99 -38.40 -22.83
CA ASP A 861 8.22 -39.14 -22.61
C ASP A 861 8.58 -39.20 -21.12
N ALA A 862 7.82 -40.04 -20.41
CA ALA A 862 7.95 -40.26 -18.97
C ALA A 862 9.40 -40.56 -18.53
N LEU A 863 10.17 -41.30 -19.33
CA LEU A 863 11.54 -41.66 -19.00
C LEU A 863 12.47 -40.45 -19.08
N SER A 864 12.35 -39.60 -20.11
CA SER A 864 13.09 -38.35 -20.18
C SER A 864 12.74 -37.39 -19.05
N VAL A 865 11.45 -37.33 -18.66
CA VAL A 865 11.00 -36.56 -17.50
C VAL A 865 11.69 -37.04 -16.21
N GLY A 866 11.69 -38.35 -15.94
CA GLY A 866 12.40 -38.90 -14.78
C GLY A 866 13.90 -38.70 -14.81
N LYS A 867 14.55 -38.90 -15.96
CA LYS A 867 15.99 -38.67 -16.12
C LYS A 867 16.36 -37.22 -15.83
N MET A 868 15.57 -36.26 -16.31
CA MET A 868 15.81 -34.84 -16.06
C MET A 868 15.56 -34.47 -14.60
N ALA A 869 14.51 -35.02 -13.99
CA ALA A 869 14.26 -34.83 -12.56
C ALA A 869 15.44 -35.34 -11.70
N ALA A 870 15.93 -36.55 -11.98
CA ALA A 870 17.06 -37.15 -11.28
C ALA A 870 18.37 -36.39 -11.52
N ARG A 871 18.67 -36.06 -12.78
CA ARG A 871 19.95 -35.42 -13.18
C ARG A 871 20.13 -34.04 -12.57
N TYR A 872 19.04 -33.29 -12.44
CA TYR A 872 19.08 -31.90 -11.96
C TYR A 872 18.55 -31.75 -10.53
N GLY A 873 18.11 -32.83 -9.89
CA GLY A 873 17.53 -32.79 -8.53
C GLY A 873 16.26 -31.94 -8.48
N ALA A 874 15.36 -32.08 -9.46
CA ALA A 874 14.13 -31.30 -9.47
C ALA A 874 13.32 -31.53 -8.20
N THR A 875 12.74 -30.46 -7.63
CA THR A 875 12.02 -30.52 -6.35
C THR A 875 10.53 -30.25 -6.51
N ILE A 876 10.14 -29.55 -7.58
CA ILE A 876 8.75 -29.17 -7.86
C ILE A 876 8.35 -29.69 -9.23
N LEU A 877 7.24 -30.42 -9.28
CA LEU A 877 6.67 -31.00 -10.50
C LEU A 877 5.23 -30.56 -10.69
N PHE A 878 4.92 -30.03 -11.88
CA PHE A 878 3.58 -29.71 -12.31
C PHE A 878 3.14 -30.67 -13.41
N GLY A 879 1.89 -31.11 -13.38
CA GLY A 879 1.37 -32.09 -14.32
C GLY A 879 -0.15 -32.08 -14.45
N THR A 880 -0.65 -32.88 -15.37
CA THR A 880 -2.07 -33.24 -15.45
C THR A 880 -2.26 -34.64 -14.85
N SER A 881 -3.49 -35.01 -14.51
CA SER A 881 -3.81 -36.36 -14.06
C SER A 881 -3.34 -37.42 -15.07
N THR A 882 -3.48 -37.13 -16.37
CA THR A 882 -3.06 -37.96 -17.49
C THR A 882 -1.55 -38.16 -17.54
N PHE A 883 -0.75 -37.10 -17.36
CA PHE A 883 0.70 -37.25 -17.32
C PHE A 883 1.17 -38.02 -16.08
N PHE A 884 0.59 -37.75 -14.91
CA PHE A 884 0.90 -38.52 -13.70
C PHE A 884 0.54 -40.00 -13.84
N ARG A 885 -0.55 -40.33 -14.52
CA ARG A 885 -0.90 -41.73 -14.86
C ARG A 885 0.18 -42.38 -15.72
N LEU A 886 0.66 -41.69 -16.76
CA LEU A 886 1.74 -42.19 -17.62
C LEU A 886 3.00 -42.46 -16.79
N TYR A 887 3.36 -41.56 -15.87
CA TYR A 887 4.54 -41.71 -15.03
C TYR A 887 4.39 -42.86 -14.02
N ALA A 888 3.24 -42.97 -13.36
CA ALA A 888 2.94 -44.03 -12.42
C ALA A 888 3.00 -45.41 -13.09
N ARG A 889 2.40 -45.56 -14.29
CA ARG A 889 2.36 -46.84 -15.02
C ARG A 889 3.65 -47.21 -15.76
N ASN A 890 4.55 -46.28 -16.01
CA ASN A 890 5.77 -46.56 -16.78
C ASN A 890 6.80 -47.40 -15.99
N ARG A 891 7.00 -48.66 -16.38
CA ARG A 891 7.93 -49.60 -15.71
C ARG A 891 9.42 -49.20 -15.80
N LYS A 892 9.81 -48.42 -16.82
CA LYS A 892 11.20 -47.94 -16.99
C LYS A 892 11.53 -46.75 -16.07
N LEU A 893 10.51 -46.11 -15.51
CA LEU A 893 10.65 -44.97 -14.62
C LEU A 893 10.92 -45.46 -13.19
N HIS A 894 12.20 -45.44 -12.78
CA HIS A 894 12.62 -45.91 -11.46
C HIS A 894 12.15 -44.94 -10.36
N PRO A 895 11.64 -45.42 -9.20
CA PRO A 895 11.16 -44.57 -8.11
C PRO A 895 12.14 -43.47 -7.68
N LEU A 896 13.43 -43.79 -7.58
CA LEU A 896 14.48 -42.84 -7.20
C LEU A 896 14.62 -41.64 -8.16
N MET A 897 14.09 -41.71 -9.38
CA MET A 897 14.15 -40.58 -10.31
C MET A 897 13.32 -39.38 -9.84
N PHE A 898 12.35 -39.58 -8.95
CA PHE A 898 11.55 -38.53 -8.33
C PHE A 898 11.80 -38.37 -6.83
N ALA A 899 12.88 -38.96 -6.28
CA ALA A 899 13.16 -38.91 -4.84
C ALA A 899 13.36 -37.50 -4.27
N SER A 900 13.80 -36.53 -5.09
CA SER A 900 13.97 -35.13 -4.69
C SER A 900 12.69 -34.30 -4.76
N ILE A 901 11.61 -34.83 -5.36
CA ILE A 901 10.35 -34.10 -5.52
C ILE A 901 9.67 -33.97 -4.16
N ARG A 902 9.63 -32.74 -3.64
CA ARG A 902 8.93 -32.41 -2.40
C ARG A 902 7.49 -31.95 -2.62
N MET A 903 7.13 -31.62 -3.86
CA MET A 903 5.81 -31.07 -4.21
C MET A 903 5.43 -31.43 -5.65
N GLY A 904 4.35 -32.20 -5.79
CA GLY A 904 3.69 -32.44 -7.07
C GLY A 904 2.33 -31.75 -7.11
N VAL A 905 2.03 -30.96 -8.14
CA VAL A 905 0.72 -30.31 -8.31
C VAL A 905 0.08 -30.73 -9.63
N ALA A 906 -1.12 -31.29 -9.54
CA ALA A 906 -1.98 -31.61 -10.66
C ALA A 906 -2.94 -30.46 -10.95
N GLY A 907 -3.10 -30.13 -12.23
CA GLY A 907 -4.06 -29.13 -12.67
C GLY A 907 -4.52 -29.37 -14.11
N ALA A 908 -5.37 -28.47 -14.60
CA ALA A 908 -6.00 -28.50 -15.94
C ALA A 908 -7.01 -29.64 -16.20
N GLU A 909 -7.18 -30.58 -15.27
CA GLU A 909 -8.24 -31.61 -15.24
C GLU A 909 -8.39 -32.17 -13.82
N LYS A 910 -9.53 -32.81 -13.53
CA LYS A 910 -9.80 -33.49 -12.25
C LYS A 910 -8.73 -34.56 -12.00
N LEU A 911 -8.12 -34.56 -10.82
CA LEU A 911 -7.15 -35.60 -10.42
C LEU A 911 -7.93 -36.83 -9.95
N LYS A 912 -7.80 -37.96 -10.66
CA LYS A 912 -8.42 -39.20 -10.21
C LYS A 912 -7.75 -39.74 -8.94
N PRO A 913 -8.50 -40.18 -7.92
CA PRO A 913 -7.96 -40.76 -6.70
C PRO A 913 -6.99 -41.92 -6.97
N GLU A 914 -7.31 -42.82 -7.89
CA GLU A 914 -6.44 -43.98 -8.18
C GLU A 914 -5.06 -43.54 -8.72
N ILE A 915 -5.01 -42.46 -9.50
CA ILE A 915 -3.75 -41.93 -10.04
C ILE A 915 -2.91 -41.31 -8.92
N LYS A 916 -3.57 -40.58 -8.01
CA LYS A 916 -2.94 -39.99 -6.84
C LYS A 916 -2.33 -41.07 -5.93
N GLU A 917 -3.08 -42.13 -5.64
CA GLU A 917 -2.63 -43.26 -4.85
C GLU A 917 -1.49 -44.03 -5.54
N ALA A 918 -1.63 -44.33 -6.83
CA ALA A 918 -0.59 -45.03 -7.58
C ALA A 918 0.72 -44.23 -7.67
N PHE A 919 0.64 -42.91 -7.84
CA PHE A 919 1.82 -42.05 -7.86
C PHE A 919 2.51 -42.01 -6.49
N ARG A 920 1.74 -41.87 -5.41
CA ARG A 920 2.24 -41.93 -4.03
C ARG A 920 2.86 -43.28 -3.70
N ALA A 921 2.20 -44.38 -4.05
CA ALA A 921 2.68 -45.74 -3.77
C ALA A 921 4.02 -46.02 -4.48
N LYS A 922 4.18 -45.54 -5.72
CA LYS A 922 5.41 -45.77 -6.50
C LYS A 922 6.54 -44.83 -6.12
N PHE A 923 6.27 -43.55 -5.92
CA PHE A 923 7.32 -42.52 -5.78
C PHE A 923 7.44 -41.94 -4.37
N GLY A 924 6.49 -42.20 -3.47
CA GLY A 924 6.42 -41.56 -2.15
C GLY A 924 6.00 -40.09 -2.18
N VAL A 925 5.53 -39.60 -3.34
CA VAL A 925 5.21 -38.18 -3.57
C VAL A 925 3.70 -37.99 -3.55
N GLU A 926 3.24 -37.10 -2.68
CA GLU A 926 1.83 -36.66 -2.64
C GLU A 926 1.56 -35.67 -3.79
N LEU A 927 0.45 -35.88 -4.52
CA LEU A 927 -0.05 -34.95 -5.53
C LEU A 927 -1.16 -34.07 -4.94
N TYR A 928 -0.99 -32.75 -5.08
CA TYR A 928 -1.98 -31.75 -4.70
C TYR A 928 -2.76 -31.26 -5.91
N GLU A 929 -4.03 -30.92 -5.71
CA GLU A 929 -4.89 -30.39 -6.79
C GLU A 929 -4.83 -28.87 -6.83
N GLY A 930 -4.75 -28.31 -8.04
CA GLY A 930 -4.86 -26.88 -8.30
C GLY A 930 -5.80 -26.61 -9.47
N TYR A 931 -6.49 -25.48 -9.38
CA TYR A 931 -7.46 -25.04 -10.37
C TYR A 931 -7.04 -23.74 -11.03
N GLY A 932 -7.33 -23.65 -12.34
CA GLY A 932 -6.94 -22.53 -13.16
C GLY A 932 -7.52 -22.59 -14.57
N THR A 933 -7.61 -21.44 -15.21
CA THR A 933 -8.03 -21.29 -16.62
C THR A 933 -6.99 -20.43 -17.35
N THR A 934 -6.95 -20.46 -18.69
CA THR A 934 -6.00 -19.61 -19.41
C THR A 934 -6.31 -18.13 -19.19
N GLU A 935 -7.59 -17.81 -19.08
CA GLU A 935 -8.18 -16.51 -18.78
C GLU A 935 -7.79 -15.96 -17.39
N THR A 936 -7.16 -16.78 -16.52
CA THR A 936 -6.69 -16.39 -15.19
C THR A 936 -5.18 -16.59 -14.98
N SER A 937 -4.42 -16.69 -16.07
CA SER A 937 -2.95 -16.58 -16.12
C SER A 937 -2.00 -17.60 -15.43
N PRO A 938 -2.30 -18.88 -15.12
CA PRO A 938 -3.59 -19.56 -15.11
C PRO A 938 -4.17 -19.79 -13.72
N VAL A 939 -3.37 -19.72 -12.66
CA VAL A 939 -3.71 -20.36 -11.38
C VAL A 939 -4.71 -19.52 -10.59
N ILE A 940 -5.79 -20.13 -10.12
CA ILE A 940 -6.84 -19.51 -9.30
C ILE A 940 -6.70 -19.95 -7.84
N SER A 941 -6.51 -21.25 -7.63
CA SER A 941 -6.45 -21.88 -6.29
C SER A 941 -5.58 -23.12 -6.31
N VAL A 942 -5.10 -23.52 -5.13
CA VAL A 942 -4.24 -24.70 -5.00
C VAL A 942 -4.31 -25.29 -3.58
N ASN A 943 -4.34 -26.62 -3.49
CA ASN A 943 -4.09 -27.36 -2.26
C ASN A 943 -2.59 -27.38 -1.96
N MET A 944 -2.23 -27.26 -0.69
CA MET A 944 -0.84 -27.18 -0.23
C MET A 944 -0.55 -28.23 0.84
N PRO A 945 0.71 -28.64 1.02
CA PRO A 945 1.08 -29.52 2.12
C PRO A 945 0.62 -28.99 3.48
N ASP A 946 0.04 -29.87 4.28
CA ASP A 946 -0.24 -29.58 5.68
C ASP A 946 1.07 -29.29 6.43
N ARG A 947 0.98 -28.45 7.47
CA ARG A 947 2.13 -28.09 8.29
C ARG A 947 1.85 -28.30 9.76
N LEU A 948 2.84 -28.82 10.49
CA LEU A 948 2.77 -28.85 11.94
C LEU A 948 3.26 -27.52 12.50
N ASP A 949 2.45 -26.90 13.35
CA ASP A 949 2.88 -25.75 14.13
C ASP A 949 3.75 -26.23 15.30
N PRO A 950 5.04 -25.84 15.38
CA PRO A 950 5.95 -26.33 16.41
C PRO A 950 5.62 -25.80 17.80
N ASP A 951 4.84 -24.73 17.89
CA ASP A 951 4.48 -24.09 19.15
C ASP A 951 3.22 -24.73 19.77
N THR A 952 2.26 -25.13 18.92
CA THR A 952 0.96 -25.66 19.36
C THR A 952 0.78 -27.14 19.09
N PHE A 953 1.67 -27.76 18.32
CA PHE A 953 1.58 -29.14 17.82
C PHE A 953 0.26 -29.44 17.09
N ARG A 954 -0.40 -28.40 16.56
CA ARG A 954 -1.61 -28.52 15.76
C ARG A 954 -1.29 -28.48 14.28
N VAL A 955 -1.98 -29.32 13.52
CA VAL A 955 -1.90 -29.31 12.06
C VAL A 955 -2.56 -28.03 11.52
N ILE A 956 -1.85 -27.37 10.61
CA ILE A 956 -2.35 -26.29 9.77
C ILE A 956 -2.74 -26.96 8.46
N GLN A 957 -4.05 -27.01 8.23
CA GLN A 957 -4.60 -27.62 7.04
C GLN A 957 -4.31 -26.74 5.81
N GLY A 958 -3.42 -27.21 4.95
CA GLY A 958 -3.17 -26.64 3.62
C GLY A 958 -3.90 -27.39 2.53
N ASN A 959 -4.29 -28.64 2.80
CA ASN A 959 -4.92 -29.55 1.85
C ASN A 959 -6.29 -30.01 2.34
N ARG A 960 -7.27 -30.02 1.44
CA ARG A 960 -8.58 -30.65 1.68
C ARG A 960 -8.92 -31.57 0.50
N PRO A 961 -8.81 -32.90 0.67
CA PRO A 961 -9.15 -33.86 -0.38
C PRO A 961 -10.57 -33.62 -0.94
N GLY A 962 -10.74 -33.73 -2.26
CA GLY A 962 -12.00 -33.44 -2.95
C GLY A 962 -12.21 -31.97 -3.31
N THR A 963 -11.31 -31.06 -2.90
CA THR A 963 -11.34 -29.65 -3.27
C THR A 963 -10.16 -29.33 -4.21
N VAL A 964 -10.20 -28.16 -4.85
CA VAL A 964 -9.07 -27.62 -5.63
C VAL A 964 -8.26 -26.58 -4.84
N GLY A 965 -8.42 -26.58 -3.52
CA GLY A 965 -7.67 -25.74 -2.60
C GLY A 965 -8.28 -24.37 -2.36
N GLN A 966 -7.48 -23.50 -1.74
CA GLN A 966 -7.88 -22.13 -1.44
C GLN A 966 -7.46 -21.15 -2.53
N PRO A 967 -8.20 -20.05 -2.73
CA PRO A 967 -7.81 -18.99 -3.67
C PRO A 967 -6.40 -18.46 -3.39
N LEU A 968 -5.69 -18.10 -4.45
CA LEU A 968 -4.42 -17.41 -4.31
C LEU A 968 -4.60 -16.04 -3.61
N PRO A 969 -3.58 -15.52 -2.90
CA PRO A 969 -3.65 -14.19 -2.29
C PRO A 969 -4.08 -13.11 -3.28
N GLY A 970 -4.99 -12.21 -2.88
CA GLY A 970 -5.55 -11.18 -3.77
C GLY A 970 -6.56 -11.67 -4.81
N THR A 971 -7.01 -12.93 -4.72
CA THR A 971 -8.07 -13.48 -5.57
C THR A 971 -9.40 -13.48 -4.83
N LEU A 972 -10.45 -12.97 -5.48
CA LEU A 972 -11.83 -13.11 -5.04
C LEU A 972 -12.49 -14.23 -5.83
N ILE A 973 -13.19 -15.09 -5.09
CA ILE A 973 -14.10 -16.08 -5.64
C ILE A 973 -15.49 -15.68 -5.20
N ARG A 974 -16.40 -15.59 -6.16
CA ARG A 974 -17.83 -15.40 -5.95
C ARG A 974 -18.53 -16.60 -6.56
N ILE A 975 -19.43 -17.21 -5.80
CA ILE A 975 -20.32 -18.25 -6.31
C ILE A 975 -21.64 -17.55 -6.61
N SER A 976 -22.08 -17.57 -7.86
CA SER A 976 -23.26 -16.82 -8.27
C SER A 976 -24.29 -17.70 -8.95
N ASP A 977 -25.55 -17.29 -8.92
CA ASP A 977 -26.55 -17.81 -9.86
C ASP A 977 -26.10 -17.49 -11.31
N PRO A 978 -26.12 -18.46 -12.23
CA PRO A 978 -25.60 -18.27 -13.58
C PRO A 978 -26.43 -17.28 -14.43
N GLU A 979 -27.69 -17.03 -14.09
CA GLU A 979 -28.59 -16.14 -14.83
C GLU A 979 -28.66 -14.74 -14.21
N SER A 980 -28.95 -14.64 -12.91
CA SER A 980 -29.09 -13.35 -12.21
C SER A 980 -27.74 -12.73 -11.81
N LEU A 981 -26.68 -13.54 -11.70
CA LEU A 981 -25.37 -13.17 -11.15
C LEU A 981 -25.39 -12.71 -9.67
N GLU A 982 -26.49 -12.97 -8.96
CA GLU A 982 -26.58 -12.79 -7.51
C GLU A 982 -25.68 -13.78 -6.79
N GLU A 983 -25.04 -13.36 -5.69
CA GLU A 983 -24.16 -14.23 -4.89
C GLU A 983 -24.97 -15.27 -4.13
N LEU A 984 -24.57 -16.52 -4.23
CA LEU A 984 -25.17 -17.61 -3.48
C LEU A 984 -24.50 -17.75 -2.09
N PRO A 985 -25.23 -18.24 -1.08
CA PRO A 985 -24.68 -18.60 0.22
C PRO A 985 -23.51 -19.59 0.15
N THR A 986 -22.68 -19.57 1.19
CA THR A 986 -21.59 -20.56 1.36
C THR A 986 -22.15 -21.98 1.40
N GLY A 987 -21.52 -22.90 0.65
CA GLY A 987 -21.95 -24.29 0.51
C GLY A 987 -22.94 -24.57 -0.62
N GLU A 988 -23.53 -23.55 -1.25
CA GLU A 988 -24.43 -23.74 -2.40
C GLU A 988 -23.67 -23.77 -3.73
N ASP A 989 -24.10 -24.64 -4.64
CA ASP A 989 -23.46 -24.79 -5.95
C ASP A 989 -23.95 -23.74 -6.94
N GLY A 990 -23.03 -22.92 -7.44
CA GLY A 990 -23.30 -21.91 -8.47
C GLY A 990 -22.16 -21.76 -9.46
N LEU A 991 -22.28 -20.76 -10.34
CA LEU A 991 -21.21 -20.34 -11.24
C LEU A 991 -20.02 -19.79 -10.46
N ILE A 992 -18.84 -20.38 -10.66
CA ILE A 992 -17.59 -19.87 -10.10
C ILE A 992 -17.18 -18.64 -10.90
N MET A 993 -17.17 -17.48 -10.25
CA MET A 993 -16.71 -16.21 -10.79
C MET A 993 -15.41 -15.78 -10.09
N VAL A 994 -14.44 -15.33 -10.86
CA VAL A 994 -13.09 -15.01 -10.37
C VAL A 994 -12.73 -13.57 -10.65
N ALA A 995 -12.32 -12.83 -9.63
CA ALA A 995 -11.69 -11.52 -9.78
C ALA A 995 -10.31 -11.50 -9.13
N GLY A 996 -9.40 -10.71 -9.69
CA GLY A 996 -8.02 -10.63 -9.23
C GLY A 996 -7.08 -10.09 -10.29
N VAL A 997 -5.85 -9.81 -9.89
CA VAL A 997 -4.80 -9.31 -10.79
C VAL A 997 -4.54 -10.24 -11.97
N GLN A 998 -4.84 -11.54 -11.82
CA GLN A 998 -4.57 -12.59 -12.79
C GLN A 998 -5.57 -12.70 -13.94
N VAL A 999 -6.70 -11.97 -13.89
CA VAL A 999 -7.74 -12.03 -14.94
C VAL A 999 -7.22 -11.41 -16.24
N MET A 1000 -7.44 -12.10 -17.36
CA MET A 1000 -7.01 -11.72 -18.71
C MET A 1000 -7.50 -10.34 -19.13
N LYS A 1001 -6.88 -9.77 -20.16
CA LYS A 1001 -7.38 -8.52 -20.76
C LYS A 1001 -8.70 -8.73 -21.53
N GLY A 1002 -8.81 -9.85 -22.23
CA GLY A 1002 -9.99 -10.20 -23.03
C GLY A 1002 -9.63 -11.15 -24.17
N TYR A 1003 -10.60 -11.41 -25.04
CA TYR A 1003 -10.39 -12.19 -26.26
C TYR A 1003 -9.94 -11.30 -27.43
N LEU A 1004 -8.97 -11.79 -28.19
CA LEU A 1004 -8.33 -11.10 -29.31
C LEU A 1004 -9.36 -10.77 -30.39
N ARG A 1005 -9.55 -9.47 -30.62
CA ARG A 1005 -10.48 -8.92 -31.62
C ARG A 1005 -11.91 -9.46 -31.45
N ASP A 1006 -12.32 -9.65 -30.20
CA ASP A 1006 -13.64 -10.23 -29.87
C ASP A 1006 -14.23 -9.58 -28.60
N PRO A 1007 -14.62 -8.29 -28.68
CA PRO A 1007 -15.17 -7.57 -27.54
C PRO A 1007 -16.52 -8.14 -27.08
N GLU A 1008 -17.33 -8.70 -27.99
CA GLU A 1008 -18.62 -9.31 -27.67
C GLU A 1008 -18.45 -10.53 -26.76
N LYS A 1009 -17.62 -11.51 -27.16
CA LYS A 1009 -17.34 -12.67 -26.29
C LYS A 1009 -16.61 -12.28 -25.02
N THR A 1010 -15.83 -11.19 -25.04
CA THR A 1010 -15.21 -10.67 -23.83
C THR A 1010 -16.28 -10.18 -22.85
N ALA A 1011 -17.29 -9.44 -23.32
CA ALA A 1011 -18.39 -8.95 -22.49
C ALA A 1011 -19.30 -10.08 -21.97
N GLU A 1012 -19.42 -11.19 -22.70
CA GLU A 1012 -20.18 -12.37 -22.24
C GLU A 1012 -19.56 -13.01 -20.98
N VAL A 1013 -18.22 -13.17 -20.98
CA VAL A 1013 -17.50 -13.89 -19.92
C VAL A 1013 -16.94 -12.97 -18.83
N ILE A 1014 -16.93 -11.66 -19.05
CA ILE A 1014 -16.47 -10.67 -18.08
C ILE A 1014 -17.65 -9.85 -17.59
N ALA A 1015 -17.98 -9.99 -16.31
CA ALA A 1015 -18.97 -9.16 -15.63
C ALA A 1015 -18.29 -8.09 -14.77
N GLU A 1016 -18.84 -6.89 -14.73
CA GLU A 1016 -18.43 -5.84 -13.81
C GLU A 1016 -19.49 -5.69 -12.72
N ILE A 1017 -19.12 -5.97 -11.47
CA ILE A 1017 -20.00 -5.93 -10.29
C ILE A 1017 -19.32 -5.06 -9.25
N ASP A 1018 -19.97 -3.98 -8.81
CA ASP A 1018 -19.42 -3.01 -7.85
C ASP A 1018 -18.03 -2.44 -8.23
N GLY A 1019 -17.80 -2.25 -9.53
CA GLY A 1019 -16.51 -1.79 -10.07
C GLY A 1019 -15.40 -2.85 -10.06
N VAL A 1020 -15.74 -4.12 -9.81
CA VAL A 1020 -14.81 -5.26 -9.83
C VAL A 1020 -15.09 -6.12 -11.06
N ARG A 1021 -14.02 -6.45 -11.79
CA ARG A 1021 -14.06 -7.25 -13.01
C ARG A 1021 -13.94 -8.74 -12.71
N TYR A 1022 -15.04 -9.47 -12.85
CA TYR A 1022 -15.15 -10.90 -12.62
C TYR A 1022 -15.17 -11.69 -13.95
N TYR A 1023 -14.37 -12.74 -14.03
CA TYR A 1023 -14.43 -13.74 -15.10
C TYR A 1023 -15.37 -14.88 -14.72
N LYS A 1024 -16.34 -15.17 -15.60
CA LYS A 1024 -17.25 -16.31 -15.54
C LYS A 1024 -16.51 -17.54 -16.10
N THR A 1025 -16.18 -18.49 -15.22
CA THR A 1025 -15.34 -19.64 -15.59
C THR A 1025 -16.06 -20.68 -16.44
N GLY A 1026 -17.40 -20.71 -16.38
CA GLY A 1026 -18.23 -21.79 -16.92
C GLY A 1026 -18.21 -23.06 -16.07
N ASP A 1027 -17.52 -23.05 -14.93
CA ASP A 1027 -17.44 -24.14 -13.97
C ASP A 1027 -18.46 -23.91 -12.83
N LYS A 1028 -19.17 -24.98 -12.43
CA LYS A 1028 -20.11 -25.00 -11.31
C LYS A 1028 -19.40 -25.53 -10.06
N GLY A 1029 -19.61 -24.87 -8.93
CA GLY A 1029 -19.05 -25.30 -7.65
C GLY A 1029 -19.46 -24.40 -6.49
N HIS A 1030 -18.86 -24.66 -5.33
CA HIS A 1030 -19.14 -23.94 -4.09
C HIS A 1030 -17.86 -23.65 -3.30
N LEU A 1031 -17.97 -22.70 -2.38
CA LEU A 1031 -16.99 -22.45 -1.32
C LEU A 1031 -17.46 -23.06 -0.01
N ASP A 1032 -16.56 -23.65 0.76
CA ASP A 1032 -16.83 -23.99 2.16
C ASP A 1032 -16.52 -22.81 3.11
N GLU A 1033 -16.84 -22.97 4.41
CA GLU A 1033 -16.63 -21.95 5.44
C GLU A 1033 -15.14 -21.55 5.63
N ASP A 1034 -14.22 -22.46 5.30
CA ASP A 1034 -12.78 -22.22 5.32
C ASP A 1034 -12.29 -21.58 4.01
N GLY A 1035 -13.15 -21.55 3.00
CA GLY A 1035 -12.95 -20.98 1.68
C GLY A 1035 -12.10 -21.86 0.76
N PHE A 1036 -12.14 -23.19 0.93
CA PHE A 1036 -11.73 -24.13 -0.11
C PHE A 1036 -12.80 -24.19 -1.20
N ILE A 1037 -12.35 -24.39 -2.44
CA ILE A 1037 -13.23 -24.45 -3.61
C ILE A 1037 -13.47 -25.92 -3.98
N THR A 1038 -14.73 -26.31 -4.12
CA THR A 1038 -15.11 -27.60 -4.73
C THR A 1038 -15.65 -27.34 -6.12
N ILE A 1039 -15.14 -28.07 -7.13
CA ILE A 1039 -15.68 -28.03 -8.48
C ILE A 1039 -16.59 -29.24 -8.65
N VAL A 1040 -17.85 -29.01 -8.98
CA VAL A 1040 -18.84 -30.07 -9.20
C VAL A 1040 -18.74 -30.58 -10.63
N ASP A 1041 -18.93 -29.70 -11.62
CA ASP A 1041 -18.75 -30.01 -13.04
C ASP A 1041 -18.74 -28.71 -13.86
N ARG A 1042 -18.66 -28.80 -15.19
CA ARG A 1042 -18.84 -27.68 -16.12
C ARG A 1042 -20.28 -27.52 -16.54
N TYR A 1043 -20.78 -26.29 -16.68
CA TYR A 1043 -22.13 -26.04 -17.19
C TYR A 1043 -22.38 -26.67 -18.57
N SER A 1044 -21.37 -26.74 -19.44
CA SER A 1044 -21.44 -27.41 -20.74
C SER A 1044 -21.43 -28.95 -20.68
N ARG A 1045 -21.24 -29.52 -19.48
CA ARG A 1045 -21.20 -30.96 -19.19
C ARG A 1045 -22.40 -31.41 -18.37
N PHE A 1046 -23.46 -30.60 -18.30
CA PHE A 1046 -24.76 -31.02 -17.77
C PHE A 1046 -25.73 -31.32 -18.91
N ALA A 1047 -26.53 -32.36 -18.74
CA ALA A 1047 -27.75 -32.58 -19.49
C ALA A 1047 -28.94 -31.96 -18.76
N LYS A 1048 -29.76 -31.18 -19.46
CA LYS A 1048 -31.02 -30.61 -18.97
C LYS A 1048 -32.16 -31.60 -19.24
N ILE A 1049 -32.47 -32.45 -18.27
CA ILE A 1049 -33.48 -33.51 -18.40
C ILE A 1049 -34.66 -33.17 -17.48
N GLY A 1050 -35.83 -32.88 -18.05
CA GLY A 1050 -37.06 -32.65 -17.28
C GLY A 1050 -36.99 -31.46 -16.31
N GLY A 1051 -36.15 -30.46 -16.59
CA GLY A 1051 -35.92 -29.30 -15.71
C GLY A 1051 -34.78 -29.49 -14.70
N GLU A 1052 -34.22 -30.69 -14.57
CA GLU A 1052 -33.06 -30.95 -13.72
C GLU A 1052 -31.74 -30.90 -14.51
N MET A 1053 -30.68 -30.40 -13.86
CA MET A 1053 -29.32 -30.37 -14.42
C MET A 1053 -28.55 -31.61 -13.96
N ILE A 1054 -28.36 -32.57 -14.86
CA ILE A 1054 -27.66 -33.83 -14.57
C ILE A 1054 -26.22 -33.76 -15.06
N SER A 1055 -25.25 -33.88 -14.15
CA SER A 1055 -23.82 -33.89 -14.50
C SER A 1055 -23.46 -35.15 -15.28
N LEU A 1056 -22.99 -34.99 -16.52
CA LEU A 1056 -22.53 -36.08 -17.37
C LEU A 1056 -21.25 -36.72 -16.79
N GLY A 1057 -20.39 -35.93 -16.14
CA GLY A 1057 -19.21 -36.45 -15.44
C GLY A 1057 -19.57 -37.34 -14.25
N ALA A 1058 -20.59 -36.98 -13.46
CA ALA A 1058 -21.06 -37.81 -12.36
C ALA A 1058 -21.69 -39.12 -12.85
N VAL A 1059 -22.37 -39.09 -14.00
CA VAL A 1059 -22.88 -40.29 -14.67
C VAL A 1059 -21.71 -41.20 -15.07
N GLU A 1060 -20.68 -40.64 -15.73
CA GLU A 1060 -19.47 -41.38 -16.10
C GLU A 1060 -18.74 -41.98 -14.89
N GLU A 1061 -18.62 -41.25 -13.79
CA GLU A 1061 -17.92 -41.70 -12.57
C GLU A 1061 -18.64 -42.88 -11.90
N LYS A 1062 -19.97 -42.78 -11.76
CA LYS A 1062 -20.77 -43.89 -11.23
C LYS A 1062 -20.77 -45.12 -12.15
N LEU A 1063 -20.83 -44.90 -13.46
CA LEU A 1063 -20.76 -46.00 -14.43
C LEU A 1063 -19.37 -46.64 -14.46
N ALA A 1064 -18.29 -45.85 -14.35
CA ALA A 1064 -16.93 -46.38 -14.27
C ALA A 1064 -16.76 -47.27 -13.03
N ALA A 1065 -17.32 -46.87 -11.89
CA ALA A 1065 -17.31 -47.68 -10.66
C ALA A 1065 -18.11 -48.99 -10.81
N LEU A 1066 -19.20 -48.99 -11.58
CA LEU A 1066 -20.04 -50.16 -11.84
C LEU A 1066 -19.36 -51.18 -12.79
N LEU A 1067 -18.62 -50.69 -13.77
CA LEU A 1067 -18.17 -51.49 -14.92
C LEU A 1067 -16.76 -52.06 -14.76
N GLY A 1068 -15.95 -51.51 -13.85
CA GLY A 1068 -14.60 -51.98 -13.58
C GLY A 1068 -13.54 -51.41 -14.53
N GLU A 1069 -12.28 -51.79 -14.33
CA GLU A 1069 -11.15 -51.25 -15.09
C GLU A 1069 -11.14 -51.77 -16.54
N GLY A 1070 -10.82 -50.89 -17.50
CA GLY A 1070 -10.61 -51.26 -18.91
C GLY A 1070 -11.68 -50.75 -19.88
N ILE A 1071 -12.79 -50.21 -19.38
CA ILE A 1071 -13.85 -49.61 -20.19
C ILE A 1071 -13.69 -48.08 -20.17
N GLU A 1072 -13.51 -47.47 -21.34
CA GLU A 1072 -13.55 -46.02 -21.48
C GLU A 1072 -14.99 -45.57 -21.75
N LEU A 1073 -15.42 -44.49 -21.08
CA LEU A 1073 -16.78 -43.98 -21.13
C LEU A 1073 -16.79 -42.50 -21.53
N ALA A 1074 -17.77 -42.10 -22.36
CA ALA A 1074 -18.10 -40.70 -22.61
C ALA A 1074 -19.61 -40.53 -22.68
N ALA A 1075 -20.18 -39.81 -21.72
CA ALA A 1075 -21.56 -39.39 -21.71
C ALA A 1075 -21.69 -38.02 -22.41
N VAL A 1076 -22.67 -37.91 -23.30
CA VAL A 1076 -23.01 -36.68 -24.03
C VAL A 1076 -24.51 -36.41 -23.92
N ALA A 1077 -24.88 -35.13 -23.93
CA ALA A 1077 -26.27 -34.70 -23.98
C ALA A 1077 -26.69 -34.46 -25.43
N LEU A 1078 -27.82 -35.04 -25.83
CA LEU A 1078 -28.47 -34.79 -27.12
C LEU A 1078 -29.91 -34.30 -26.90
N PRO A 1079 -30.50 -33.54 -27.83
CA PRO A 1079 -31.90 -33.10 -27.74
C PRO A 1079 -32.88 -34.27 -27.64
N ASP A 1080 -33.94 -34.10 -26.86
CA ASP A 1080 -35.07 -35.04 -26.73
C ASP A 1080 -36.39 -34.26 -26.66
N GLU A 1081 -37.36 -34.60 -27.51
CA GLU A 1081 -38.62 -33.85 -27.63
C GLU A 1081 -39.48 -33.87 -26.34
N LYS A 1082 -39.32 -34.88 -25.48
CA LYS A 1082 -40.13 -35.04 -24.26
C LYS A 1082 -39.41 -34.55 -23.01
N LYS A 1083 -38.10 -34.78 -22.93
CA LYS A 1083 -37.28 -34.50 -21.75
C LYS A 1083 -36.45 -33.22 -21.88
N GLY A 1084 -36.44 -32.57 -23.04
CA GLY A 1084 -35.54 -31.46 -23.37
C GLY A 1084 -34.21 -31.99 -23.89
N GLU A 1085 -33.46 -32.67 -23.03
CA GLU A 1085 -32.27 -33.43 -23.41
C GLU A 1085 -32.34 -34.87 -22.91
N ARG A 1086 -31.50 -35.74 -23.46
CA ARG A 1086 -31.29 -37.12 -23.03
C ARG A 1086 -29.79 -37.44 -22.96
N ILE A 1087 -29.43 -38.40 -22.12
CA ILE A 1087 -28.04 -38.86 -21.99
C ILE A 1087 -27.77 -39.97 -22.98
N VAL A 1088 -26.73 -39.83 -23.78
CA VAL A 1088 -26.18 -40.90 -24.63
C VAL A 1088 -24.80 -41.28 -24.13
N LEU A 1089 -24.57 -42.57 -23.94
CA LEU A 1089 -23.29 -43.12 -23.50
C LEU A 1089 -22.56 -43.75 -24.70
N LEU A 1090 -21.37 -43.25 -24.99
CA LEU A 1090 -20.40 -43.92 -25.85
C LEU A 1090 -19.42 -44.67 -24.96
N TYR A 1091 -19.08 -45.91 -25.31
CA TYR A 1091 -18.06 -46.68 -24.60
C TYR A 1091 -17.15 -47.46 -25.53
N SER A 1092 -15.91 -47.66 -25.08
CA SER A 1092 -14.92 -48.51 -25.76
C SER A 1092 -14.34 -49.51 -24.74
N GLY A 1093 -14.42 -50.80 -25.06
CA GLY A 1093 -14.00 -51.90 -24.17
C GLY A 1093 -14.65 -53.23 -24.54
N GLU A 1094 -14.17 -54.32 -23.95
CA GLU A 1094 -14.63 -55.69 -24.16
C GLU A 1094 -15.86 -56.02 -23.29
N ILE A 1095 -16.97 -55.31 -23.49
CA ILE A 1095 -18.27 -55.64 -22.89
C ILE A 1095 -19.36 -55.55 -23.95
N ALA A 1096 -20.25 -56.54 -24.00
CA ALA A 1096 -21.37 -56.55 -24.95
C ALA A 1096 -22.37 -55.42 -24.59
N PRO A 1097 -22.95 -54.70 -25.58
CA PRO A 1097 -23.89 -53.62 -25.33
C PRO A 1097 -25.09 -54.06 -24.47
N GLU A 1098 -25.60 -55.27 -24.70
CA GLU A 1098 -26.74 -55.83 -23.99
C GLU A 1098 -26.41 -56.08 -22.51
N GLU A 1099 -25.23 -56.61 -22.23
CA GLU A 1099 -24.73 -56.84 -20.87
C GLU A 1099 -24.54 -55.51 -20.13
N LEU A 1100 -23.98 -54.50 -20.80
CA LEU A 1100 -23.80 -53.16 -20.25
C LEU A 1100 -25.15 -52.51 -19.91
N ILE A 1101 -26.13 -52.59 -20.82
CA ILE A 1101 -27.47 -52.03 -20.62
C ILE A 1101 -28.19 -52.74 -19.45
N GLU A 1102 -28.09 -54.07 -19.35
CA GLU A 1102 -28.60 -54.85 -18.22
C GLU A 1102 -27.99 -54.37 -16.90
N ARG A 1103 -26.66 -54.29 -16.81
CA ARG A 1103 -25.95 -53.82 -15.60
C ARG A 1103 -26.39 -52.41 -15.19
N ILE A 1104 -26.56 -51.50 -16.16
CA ILE A 1104 -27.04 -50.14 -15.90
C ILE A 1104 -28.48 -50.17 -15.36
N LYS A 1105 -29.36 -50.97 -15.96
CA LYS A 1105 -30.77 -51.10 -15.54
C LYS A 1105 -30.91 -51.66 -14.12
N THR A 1106 -30.08 -52.65 -13.77
CA THR A 1106 -30.08 -53.29 -12.44
C THR A 1106 -29.27 -52.55 -11.39
N SER A 1107 -28.61 -51.45 -11.75
CA SER A 1107 -27.79 -50.65 -10.82
C SER A 1107 -28.61 -49.65 -9.99
N ASP A 1108 -28.00 -49.19 -8.89
CA ASP A 1108 -28.52 -48.13 -8.02
C ASP A 1108 -28.41 -46.72 -8.64
N LEU A 1109 -28.14 -46.61 -9.95
CA LEU A 1109 -28.10 -45.33 -10.65
C LEU A 1109 -29.51 -44.74 -10.73
N PRO A 1110 -29.74 -43.49 -10.27
CA PRO A 1110 -31.05 -42.84 -10.34
C PRO A 1110 -31.63 -42.89 -11.76
N PRO A 1111 -32.94 -43.13 -11.95
CA PRO A 1111 -33.54 -43.27 -13.28
C PRO A 1111 -33.22 -42.11 -14.25
N ILE A 1112 -33.14 -40.88 -13.73
CA ILE A 1112 -32.82 -39.68 -14.52
C ILE A 1112 -31.35 -39.60 -14.97
N MET A 1113 -30.45 -40.34 -14.31
CA MET A 1113 -29.02 -40.43 -14.67
C MET A 1113 -28.73 -41.57 -15.65
N ARG A 1114 -29.69 -42.46 -15.92
CA ARG A 1114 -29.48 -43.62 -16.78
C ARG A 1114 -29.41 -43.16 -18.25
N PRO A 1115 -28.37 -43.53 -19.00
CA PRO A 1115 -28.31 -43.24 -20.43
C PRO A 1115 -29.53 -43.81 -21.17
N ASP A 1116 -30.17 -42.98 -21.99
CA ASP A 1116 -31.28 -43.38 -22.87
C ASP A 1116 -30.78 -44.24 -24.05
N SER A 1117 -29.53 -44.07 -24.45
CA SER A 1117 -28.89 -44.88 -25.50
C SER A 1117 -27.43 -45.17 -25.15
N VAL A 1118 -26.97 -46.37 -25.51
CA VAL A 1118 -25.61 -46.85 -25.23
C VAL A 1118 -25.03 -47.39 -26.53
N TYR A 1119 -23.89 -46.86 -26.97
CA TYR A 1119 -23.22 -47.27 -28.20
C TYR A 1119 -21.78 -47.70 -27.93
N GLN A 1120 -21.43 -48.89 -28.42
CA GLN A 1120 -20.04 -49.35 -28.43
C GLN A 1120 -19.31 -48.72 -29.62
N VAL A 1121 -18.12 -48.17 -29.37
CA VAL A 1121 -17.23 -47.61 -30.38
C VAL A 1121 -15.85 -48.24 -30.27
N GLU A 1122 -15.15 -48.42 -31.39
CA GLU A 1122 -13.79 -48.98 -31.37
C GLU A 1122 -12.87 -48.16 -30.47
N THR A 1123 -12.90 -46.83 -30.61
CA THR A 1123 -12.16 -45.90 -29.76
C THR A 1123 -12.97 -44.62 -29.51
N LEU A 1124 -12.91 -44.10 -28.27
CA LEU A 1124 -13.51 -42.80 -27.99
C LEU A 1124 -12.71 -41.66 -28.63
N PRO A 1125 -13.38 -40.64 -29.19
CA PRO A 1125 -12.71 -39.44 -29.69
C PRO A 1125 -11.82 -38.80 -28.61
N LYS A 1126 -10.55 -38.58 -28.93
CA LYS A 1126 -9.56 -37.96 -28.06
C LYS A 1126 -8.90 -36.77 -28.76
N LEU A 1127 -8.63 -35.73 -28.00
CA LEU A 1127 -7.76 -34.64 -28.44
C LEU A 1127 -6.32 -35.16 -28.55
N ALA A 1128 -5.47 -34.53 -29.36
CA ALA A 1128 -4.05 -34.91 -29.46
C ALA A 1128 -3.26 -34.73 -28.15
N SER A 1129 -3.85 -34.08 -27.14
CA SER A 1129 -3.34 -34.04 -25.76
C SER A 1129 -3.58 -35.33 -24.97
N GLY A 1130 -4.34 -36.29 -25.52
CA GLY A 1130 -4.77 -37.52 -24.85
C GLY A 1130 -6.05 -37.39 -24.00
N LYS A 1131 -6.65 -36.20 -23.92
CA LYS A 1131 -7.93 -35.94 -23.24
C LYS A 1131 -9.12 -36.38 -24.09
N ALA A 1132 -10.26 -36.67 -23.46
CA ALA A 1132 -11.51 -36.95 -24.16
C ALA A 1132 -11.94 -35.72 -25.00
N ASP A 1133 -12.31 -35.95 -26.27
CA ASP A 1133 -12.91 -34.94 -27.14
C ASP A 1133 -14.43 -35.08 -27.08
N PHE A 1134 -15.06 -34.40 -26.11
CA PHE A 1134 -16.51 -34.46 -25.95
C PHE A 1134 -17.29 -33.85 -27.13
N LYS A 1135 -16.67 -32.98 -27.92
CA LYS A 1135 -17.30 -32.43 -29.12
C LYS A 1135 -17.28 -33.46 -30.24
N GLY A 1136 -16.14 -34.12 -30.44
CA GLY A 1136 -16.02 -35.29 -31.29
C GLY A 1136 -16.98 -36.40 -30.87
N ALA A 1137 -17.06 -36.71 -29.57
CA ALA A 1137 -17.98 -37.69 -29.01
C ALA A 1137 -19.45 -37.32 -29.26
N ARG A 1138 -19.83 -36.05 -29.09
CA ARG A 1138 -21.19 -35.59 -29.40
C ARG A 1138 -21.53 -35.76 -30.88
N ARG A 1139 -20.64 -35.33 -31.79
CA ARG A 1139 -20.84 -35.53 -33.24
C ARG A 1139 -20.95 -37.00 -33.61
N LEU A 1140 -20.12 -37.84 -33.01
CA LEU A 1140 -20.17 -39.30 -33.23
C LEU A 1140 -21.50 -39.87 -32.73
N ALA A 1141 -21.97 -39.44 -31.56
CA ALA A 1141 -23.28 -39.84 -31.05
C ALA A 1141 -24.45 -39.35 -31.94
N GLU A 1142 -24.36 -38.16 -32.52
CA GLU A 1142 -25.32 -37.63 -33.51
C GLU A 1142 -25.31 -38.48 -34.79
N GLN A 1143 -24.14 -38.92 -35.27
CA GLN A 1143 -23.99 -39.80 -36.44
C GLN A 1143 -24.46 -41.23 -36.20
N LEU A 1144 -24.30 -41.76 -34.99
CA LEU A 1144 -24.75 -43.11 -34.64
C LEU A 1144 -26.28 -43.18 -34.43
N GLN A 1145 -26.96 -42.02 -34.37
CA GLN A 1145 -28.43 -41.92 -34.34
C GLN A 1145 -29.07 -41.77 -35.71
N SER A 1146 -28.34 -41.28 -36.71
CA SER A 1146 -28.78 -41.18 -38.10
C SER A 1146 -28.58 -42.49 -38.83
#